data_AF-A0A928GXC9-F1
#
_entry.id   AF-A0A928GXC9-F1
#
_cell.length_a   1.000
_cell.length_b   1.000
_cell.length_c   1.000
_cell.angle_alpha   90.00
_cell.angle_beta   90.00
_cell.angle_gamma   90.00
#
_symmetry.space_group_name_H-M   'P 1'
#
loop_
_entity.id
_entity.type
_entity.pdbx_description
1 polymer ?
#
loop_
_entity_poly.entity_id
_entity_poly.type
_entity_poly.pdbx_seq_one_letter_code
_entity_poly.pdbx_strand_id
1 'polypeptide(L)'
;MKKVLTTSLALCATALTMQADGILPQPGSWQLGPYENAQGLIVSNNAVVGLQVTDPAAKKIYCTAEKKLFPAREGDFTAEFKLVYDQYDGQYMGETYLILLDENDGMIAQAGLNDRWGGNGTARASGNTLWECGAGNKVFPVMPVKGTINYKIERKGHDIAVYANNIKLHERIASTLPVAKVRLYFQEYRGKDFHPASFEYRDIEVKNDCTIKANSVFEDLPTADFAPEWKVVERLNADGLTIDKSNGELTVNGFLNPKADATQYRCVLERDLGKVEGDFTAALDIKYRMPILKGYYVNDFMGEVMLRIYSISGKLLAETGIMDKQAIGQARAAAYIGGERKGDALVIPHELAKQFMIRRTGKKFDIYLGSWHLDSLEGSEEAIGKIQLLFQQDFEVDKAGNKKISQFAPFTIRRIAVGKTALPAPRPVVEQIDRTKSTWKLTKPIVAYWAGPMIDEEFARELADGGWNQAWGCNIFDLDVMYRHGLRGHIWMTIDPINEDNIRRLKLWLEGLRKHPAIHAIHCNDEPIPRKNMHLAVLKVDFVRQNAPELMHFNNMHPFDATNEALGHPGDPVTAYTAFMDEYCRRLNPQIMSFDRYHFHPQGDNGGQFANFALVRERAMQLDVPYMAILQSCSWANWRRPARPNEYYYLSNIALAYGYKGLSSYVYAYYGHWGAMRDLQTNRTTGMYEATRRTNREFFSIASALFDLKSIAVYNAGEIPFMGVALPDDGIFQLEPKLKNVPQGLTPPKSHRAAKGDALNNVEPVKGYLLGYFGKDPKKPTHVMVVNLDYDARKTVTLTAPSALERFEPHQSAWYPVGGSKAELDLPPGGGMLLRLAESK
;
A
#
# COMPACT_ATOMS: atom_id res chain seq x y z
N MET A 1 5.59 -26.70 -62.23
CA MET A 1 5.33 -28.12 -62.54
C MET A 1 6.44 -28.96 -61.91
N LYS A 2 6.05 -29.95 -61.09
CA LYS A 2 6.74 -31.18 -60.65
C LYS A 2 8.28 -31.28 -60.67
N LYS A 3 8.80 -31.78 -59.53
CA LYS A 3 10.10 -32.42 -59.26
C LYS A 3 11.30 -31.47 -59.05
N VAL A 4 11.64 -31.21 -57.79
CA VAL A 4 12.90 -31.64 -57.14
C VAL A 4 12.65 -31.63 -55.63
N LEU A 5 12.40 -32.82 -55.07
CA LEU A 5 12.28 -33.05 -53.62
C LEU A 5 13.19 -34.23 -53.32
N THR A 6 14.50 -33.95 -53.30
CA THR A 6 15.56 -34.81 -52.75
C THR A 6 16.88 -34.04 -52.94
N THR A 7 17.52 -33.71 -51.82
CA THR A 7 18.98 -33.57 -51.56
C THR A 7 19.25 -32.35 -50.69
N SER A 8 19.07 -32.49 -49.37
CA SER A 8 19.81 -31.80 -48.30
C SER A 8 19.26 -32.27 -46.95
N LEU A 9 19.28 -33.58 -46.73
CA LEU A 9 18.90 -34.23 -45.47
C LEU A 9 20.00 -35.24 -45.18
N ALA A 10 21.19 -34.73 -44.84
CA ALA A 10 22.30 -35.49 -44.29
C ALA A 10 23.38 -34.54 -43.76
N LEU A 11 23.13 -33.95 -42.59
CA LEU A 11 24.20 -33.73 -41.62
C LEU A 11 23.63 -34.08 -40.24
N CYS A 12 24.03 -35.26 -39.77
CA CYS A 12 23.74 -35.75 -38.44
C CYS A 12 24.33 -34.80 -37.39
N ALA A 13 23.46 -34.05 -36.72
CA ALA A 13 23.61 -33.72 -35.32
C ALA A 13 22.28 -34.08 -34.66
N THR A 14 22.33 -34.95 -33.65
CA THR A 14 21.19 -35.27 -32.79
C THR A 14 20.73 -33.97 -32.14
N ALA A 15 19.69 -33.33 -32.68
CA ALA A 15 19.10 -32.13 -32.07
C ALA A 15 18.36 -32.56 -30.80
N LEU A 16 18.80 -32.07 -29.64
CA LEU A 16 18.07 -32.26 -28.38
C LEU A 16 16.98 -31.18 -28.29
N THR A 17 15.74 -31.63 -28.07
CA THR A 17 14.59 -30.77 -27.74
C THR A 17 14.53 -30.54 -26.24
N MET A 18 14.40 -29.28 -25.79
CA MET A 18 14.04 -28.97 -24.40
C MET A 18 12.53 -29.21 -24.20
N GLN A 19 12.13 -30.44 -23.92
CA GLN A 19 10.79 -30.76 -23.41
C GLN A 19 10.83 -30.80 -21.88
N ALA A 20 10.40 -29.75 -21.18
CA ALA A 20 10.18 -29.64 -19.73
C ALA A 20 11.32 -30.09 -18.76
N ASP A 21 12.36 -30.81 -19.23
CA ASP A 21 13.46 -31.38 -18.49
C ASP A 21 14.73 -31.29 -19.36
N GLY A 22 15.45 -30.17 -19.23
CA GLY A 22 16.89 -30.01 -19.49
C GLY A 22 17.46 -30.16 -20.92
N ILE A 23 18.09 -29.09 -21.44
CA ILE A 23 19.56 -28.90 -21.56
C ILE A 23 19.89 -27.61 -22.32
N LEU A 24 20.69 -26.74 -21.68
CA LEU A 24 21.77 -25.88 -22.23
C LEU A 24 22.72 -25.46 -21.09
N PRO A 25 23.98 -25.08 -21.39
CA PRO A 25 25.19 -25.67 -20.81
C PRO A 25 25.27 -25.54 -19.28
N GLN A 26 25.58 -26.67 -18.62
CA GLN A 26 25.42 -26.99 -17.19
C GLN A 26 23.99 -27.51 -16.88
N PRO A 27 23.81 -28.85 -16.78
CA PRO A 27 22.56 -29.46 -16.33
C PRO A 27 22.11 -28.84 -14.99
N GLY A 28 20.97 -28.15 -14.96
CA GLY A 28 20.31 -27.71 -13.74
C GLY A 28 20.08 -26.20 -13.51
N SER A 29 20.58 -25.27 -14.34
CA SER A 29 20.47 -23.82 -14.02
C SER A 29 19.47 -23.00 -14.85
N TRP A 30 18.96 -23.51 -15.97
CA TRP A 30 18.01 -22.79 -16.83
C TRP A 30 16.63 -23.45 -16.83
N GLN A 31 15.57 -22.65 -16.65
CA GLN A 31 14.16 -23.05 -16.63
C GLN A 31 13.44 -22.45 -17.84
N LEU A 32 12.50 -23.19 -18.43
CA LEU A 32 11.64 -22.65 -19.48
C LEU A 32 10.71 -21.60 -18.87
N GLY A 33 10.66 -20.39 -19.45
CA GLY A 33 9.74 -19.33 -19.04
C GLY A 33 8.49 -19.28 -19.93
N PRO A 34 7.75 -18.15 -19.94
CA PRO A 34 6.55 -18.00 -20.77
C PRO A 34 6.80 -18.25 -22.26
N TYR A 35 5.83 -18.86 -22.93
CA TYR A 35 5.86 -19.12 -24.37
C TYR A 35 4.45 -18.98 -25.00
N GLU A 36 4.40 -18.68 -26.29
CA GLU A 36 3.18 -18.58 -27.10
C GLU A 36 3.45 -19.24 -28.45
N ASN A 37 2.61 -20.20 -28.85
CA ASN A 37 2.74 -20.99 -30.10
C ASN A 37 4.08 -21.76 -30.26
N ALA A 38 4.81 -21.94 -29.15
CA ALA A 38 5.99 -22.79 -29.02
C ALA A 38 5.81 -23.78 -27.85
N GLN A 39 6.67 -24.80 -27.76
CA GLN A 39 6.73 -25.75 -26.63
C GLN A 39 8.13 -25.85 -26.02
N GLY A 40 9.10 -25.11 -26.56
CA GLY A 40 10.48 -25.14 -26.08
C GLY A 40 11.45 -24.42 -27.02
N LEU A 41 12.71 -24.40 -26.61
CA LEU A 41 13.84 -23.98 -27.43
C LEU A 41 14.51 -25.20 -28.07
N ILE A 42 14.93 -25.07 -29.33
CA ILE A 42 15.78 -26.05 -30.01
C ILE A 42 17.22 -25.74 -29.66
N VAL A 43 17.96 -26.76 -29.23
CA VAL A 43 19.30 -26.62 -28.69
C VAL A 43 20.28 -27.48 -29.50
N SER A 44 21.44 -26.92 -29.83
CA SER A 44 22.55 -27.66 -30.44
C SER A 44 23.88 -27.11 -29.95
N ASN A 45 24.84 -27.98 -29.59
CA ASN A 45 26.22 -27.61 -29.22
C ASN A 45 26.35 -26.45 -28.22
N ASN A 46 25.56 -26.48 -27.15
CA ASN A 46 25.53 -25.43 -26.13
C ASN A 46 25.00 -24.06 -26.60
N ALA A 47 24.23 -24.03 -27.70
CA ALA A 47 23.49 -22.87 -28.16
C ALA A 47 22.01 -23.13 -28.40
N VAL A 48 21.19 -22.09 -28.18
CA VAL A 48 19.79 -22.05 -28.66
C VAL A 48 19.84 -21.77 -30.14
N VAL A 49 19.33 -22.68 -30.98
CA VAL A 49 19.39 -22.60 -32.45
C VAL A 49 18.02 -22.44 -33.12
N GLY A 50 16.92 -22.41 -32.35
CA GLY A 50 15.58 -22.16 -32.88
C GLY A 50 14.46 -22.36 -31.85
N LEU A 51 13.21 -22.27 -32.31
CA LEU A 51 11.99 -22.51 -31.52
C LEU A 51 11.34 -23.83 -31.87
N GLN A 52 10.92 -24.59 -30.86
CA GLN A 52 10.08 -25.78 -31.08
C GLN A 52 8.63 -25.31 -31.22
N VAL A 53 8.17 -25.15 -32.45
CA VAL A 53 6.85 -24.55 -32.76
C VAL A 53 5.71 -25.55 -32.60
N THR A 54 4.63 -25.14 -31.94
CA THR A 54 3.41 -25.96 -31.75
C THR A 54 2.34 -25.68 -32.81
N ASP A 55 2.22 -24.43 -33.25
CA ASP A 55 1.32 -24.04 -34.34
C ASP A 55 2.13 -23.47 -35.52
N PRO A 56 2.34 -24.25 -36.59
CA PRO A 56 3.06 -23.78 -37.77
C PRO A 56 2.41 -22.58 -38.46
N ALA A 57 1.09 -22.39 -38.29
CA ALA A 57 0.31 -21.31 -38.91
C ALA A 57 0.28 -20.03 -38.08
N ALA A 58 0.77 -20.06 -36.84
CA ALA A 58 0.83 -18.88 -35.98
C ALA A 58 1.70 -17.77 -36.60
N LYS A 59 1.15 -16.57 -36.69
CA LYS A 59 1.86 -15.38 -37.19
C LYS A 59 2.90 -14.83 -36.21
N LYS A 60 2.80 -15.22 -34.94
CA LYS A 60 3.68 -14.79 -33.85
C LYS A 60 3.98 -15.98 -32.96
N ILE A 61 5.26 -16.20 -32.67
CA ILE A 61 5.74 -17.30 -31.85
C ILE A 61 6.78 -16.74 -30.92
N TYR A 62 6.70 -17.04 -29.61
CA TYR A 62 7.78 -16.67 -28.70
C TYR A 62 8.02 -17.73 -27.63
N CYS A 63 9.24 -17.75 -27.12
CA CYS A 63 9.66 -18.60 -26.02
C CYS A 63 10.75 -17.91 -25.20
N THR A 64 10.79 -18.15 -23.90
CA THR A 64 11.85 -17.67 -23.02
C THR A 64 12.52 -18.78 -22.25
N ALA A 65 13.78 -18.57 -21.87
CA ALA A 65 14.49 -19.42 -20.92
C ALA A 65 15.15 -18.55 -19.85
N GLU A 66 15.12 -18.98 -18.60
CA GLU A 66 15.50 -18.17 -17.44
C GLU A 66 16.52 -18.88 -16.57
N LYS A 67 17.56 -18.16 -16.14
CA LYS A 67 18.52 -18.60 -15.14
C LYS A 67 18.48 -17.68 -13.96
N LYS A 68 18.18 -18.23 -12.78
CA LYS A 68 18.30 -17.49 -11.53
C LYS A 68 19.78 -17.32 -11.17
N LEU A 69 20.17 -16.11 -10.77
CA LEU A 69 21.48 -15.79 -10.24
C LEU A 69 21.40 -15.82 -8.72
N PHE A 70 22.08 -16.78 -8.10
CA PHE A 70 22.16 -16.88 -6.65
C PHE A 70 23.63 -16.87 -6.17
N PRO A 71 23.99 -15.93 -5.26
CA PRO A 71 23.20 -14.77 -4.86
C PRO A 71 22.94 -13.81 -6.03
N ALA A 72 21.91 -12.97 -5.91
CA ALA A 72 21.70 -11.89 -6.86
C ALA A 72 22.97 -11.03 -6.96
N ARG A 73 23.28 -10.54 -8.16
CA ARG A 73 24.50 -9.77 -8.41
C ARG A 73 24.27 -8.31 -8.03
N GLU A 74 24.94 -7.89 -6.96
CA GLU A 74 24.98 -6.51 -6.49
C GLU A 74 26.28 -5.82 -6.89
N GLY A 75 26.24 -4.49 -6.99
CA GLY A 75 27.40 -3.66 -7.29
C GLY A 75 27.81 -3.72 -8.77
N ASP A 76 29.11 -3.52 -9.00
CA ASP A 76 29.69 -3.50 -10.34
C ASP A 76 29.72 -4.91 -10.92
N PHE A 77 29.15 -5.05 -12.11
CA PHE A 77 29.10 -6.33 -12.82
C PHE A 77 29.29 -6.13 -14.31
N THR A 78 29.76 -7.19 -14.95
CA THR A 78 29.83 -7.30 -16.41
C THR A 78 29.12 -8.57 -16.84
N ALA A 79 28.08 -8.44 -17.66
CA ALA A 79 27.43 -9.53 -18.35
C ALA A 79 27.87 -9.55 -19.81
N GLU A 80 28.57 -10.60 -20.21
CA GLU A 80 29.01 -10.80 -21.58
C GLU A 80 28.25 -11.95 -22.21
N PHE A 81 27.91 -11.81 -23.48
CA PHE A 81 27.40 -12.93 -24.27
C PHE A 81 27.69 -12.70 -25.74
N LYS A 82 27.84 -13.80 -26.46
CA LYS A 82 28.07 -13.80 -27.89
C LYS A 82 26.79 -14.22 -28.59
N LEU A 83 26.29 -13.38 -29.50
CA LEU A 83 25.18 -13.70 -30.38
C LEU A 83 25.72 -13.95 -31.79
N VAL A 84 25.72 -15.20 -32.22
CA VAL A 84 25.94 -15.58 -33.61
C VAL A 84 24.58 -15.54 -34.30
N TYR A 85 24.51 -14.93 -35.48
CA TYR A 85 23.28 -14.87 -36.25
C TYR A 85 23.55 -15.13 -37.73
N ASP A 86 22.61 -15.81 -38.37
CA ASP A 86 22.60 -16.07 -39.81
C ASP A 86 21.20 -15.74 -40.33
N GLN A 87 21.07 -14.66 -41.09
CA GLN A 87 19.83 -14.24 -41.72
C GLN A 87 19.76 -14.84 -43.11
N TYR A 88 18.84 -15.75 -43.35
CA TYR A 88 18.65 -16.27 -44.71
C TYR A 88 17.94 -15.20 -45.57
N ASP A 89 18.49 -14.87 -46.74
CA ASP A 89 17.95 -13.90 -47.72
C ASP A 89 17.67 -12.46 -47.22
N GLY A 90 18.27 -12.04 -46.10
CA GLY A 90 18.12 -10.67 -45.57
C GLY A 90 16.73 -10.35 -45.03
N GLN A 91 15.90 -11.36 -44.74
CA GLN A 91 14.53 -11.17 -44.24
C GLN A 91 14.33 -11.85 -42.89
N TYR A 92 14.91 -11.28 -41.84
CA TYR A 92 14.53 -11.64 -40.46
C TYR A 92 13.42 -10.70 -39.97
N MET A 93 12.38 -11.26 -39.37
CA MET A 93 11.36 -10.50 -38.64
C MET A 93 11.17 -11.17 -37.29
N GLY A 94 11.70 -10.54 -36.26
CA GLY A 94 11.71 -11.12 -34.92
C GLY A 94 12.55 -10.32 -33.95
N GLU A 95 12.55 -10.79 -32.72
CA GLU A 95 13.28 -10.19 -31.62
C GLU A 95 13.99 -11.29 -30.84
N THR A 96 15.26 -11.07 -30.54
CA THR A 96 15.97 -11.92 -29.60
C THR A 96 16.77 -11.08 -28.62
N TYR A 97 16.58 -11.32 -27.33
CA TYR A 97 17.22 -10.56 -26.27
C TYR A 97 17.78 -11.46 -25.19
N LEU A 98 18.88 -11.03 -24.61
CA LEU A 98 19.23 -11.34 -23.23
C LEU A 98 18.72 -10.19 -22.34
N ILE A 99 18.00 -10.55 -21.28
CA ILE A 99 17.35 -9.63 -20.36
C ILE A 99 17.86 -9.91 -18.94
N LEU A 100 18.38 -8.89 -18.28
CA LEU A 100 18.73 -8.91 -16.86
C LEU A 100 17.53 -8.46 -16.05
N LEU A 101 17.12 -9.27 -15.08
CA LEU A 101 15.92 -9.03 -14.26
C LEU A 101 16.30 -8.95 -12.78
N ASP A 102 15.55 -8.15 -12.02
CA ASP A 102 15.57 -8.18 -10.56
C ASP A 102 14.74 -9.37 -9.99
N GLU A 103 14.63 -9.45 -8.67
CA GLU A 103 13.89 -10.51 -7.97
C GLU A 103 12.38 -10.52 -8.27
N ASN A 104 11.81 -9.39 -8.70
CA ASN A 104 10.39 -9.17 -8.99
C ASN A 104 10.10 -9.16 -10.50
N ASP A 105 11.01 -9.70 -11.33
CA ASP A 105 10.91 -9.69 -12.80
C ASP A 105 10.95 -8.28 -13.44
N GLY A 106 11.43 -7.27 -12.70
CA GLY A 106 11.71 -5.94 -13.23
C GLY A 106 12.94 -5.96 -14.13
N MET A 107 12.83 -5.46 -15.37
CA MET A 107 13.91 -5.45 -16.36
C MET A 107 14.98 -4.41 -16.05
N ILE A 108 16.14 -4.82 -15.55
CA ILE A 108 17.28 -3.93 -15.29
C ILE A 108 17.90 -3.44 -16.61
N ALA A 109 18.22 -4.37 -17.50
CA ALA A 109 18.82 -4.10 -18.80
C ALA A 109 18.49 -5.20 -19.80
N GLN A 110 18.50 -4.89 -21.08
CA GLN A 110 18.41 -5.86 -22.16
C GLN A 110 19.37 -5.53 -23.30
N ALA A 111 19.83 -6.56 -23.99
CA ALA A 111 20.67 -6.43 -25.17
C ALA A 111 20.33 -7.54 -26.16
N GLY A 112 20.29 -7.23 -27.45
CA GLY A 112 19.95 -8.21 -28.47
C GLY A 112 19.61 -7.62 -29.83
N LEU A 113 19.03 -8.45 -30.70
CA LEU A 113 18.63 -8.08 -32.06
C LEU A 113 17.13 -7.82 -32.13
N ASN A 114 16.76 -6.72 -32.80
CA ASN A 114 15.37 -6.38 -33.09
C ASN A 114 15.22 -6.06 -34.59
N ASP A 115 14.27 -6.72 -35.24
CA ASP A 115 13.76 -6.30 -36.55
C ASP A 115 12.22 -6.27 -36.55
N ARG A 116 11.66 -5.05 -36.43
CA ARG A 116 10.20 -4.79 -36.31
C ARG A 116 9.57 -4.15 -37.56
N TRP A 117 10.33 -3.79 -38.58
CA TRP A 117 9.83 -2.95 -39.69
C TRP A 117 10.14 -3.58 -41.05
N GLY A 118 9.12 -4.22 -41.64
CA GLY A 118 9.16 -4.93 -42.93
C GLY A 118 9.38 -4.05 -44.17
N GLY A 119 10.28 -3.06 -44.10
CA GLY A 119 10.54 -2.13 -45.19
C GLY A 119 11.92 -2.26 -45.85
N ASN A 120 12.96 -2.79 -45.20
CA ASN A 120 14.32 -2.80 -45.78
C ASN A 120 15.26 -3.95 -45.35
N GLY A 121 14.79 -5.01 -44.67
CA GLY A 121 15.54 -6.28 -44.54
C GLY A 121 16.90 -6.19 -43.84
N THR A 122 17.03 -5.47 -42.73
CA THR A 122 18.31 -5.38 -42.00
C THR A 122 18.07 -5.48 -40.49
N ALA A 123 18.57 -6.55 -39.86
CA ALA A 123 18.59 -6.63 -38.41
C ALA A 123 19.46 -5.53 -37.81
N ARG A 124 19.07 -5.09 -36.62
CA ARG A 124 19.72 -4.02 -35.89
C ARG A 124 20.08 -4.50 -34.48
N ALA A 125 21.34 -4.27 -34.09
CA ALA A 125 21.75 -4.40 -32.70
C ALA A 125 21.01 -3.35 -31.85
N SER A 126 20.48 -3.80 -30.71
CA SER A 126 19.67 -2.98 -29.81
C SER A 126 20.06 -3.25 -28.36
N GLY A 127 19.91 -2.22 -27.53
CA GLY A 127 20.13 -2.28 -26.10
C GLY A 127 19.26 -1.26 -25.39
N ASN A 128 18.69 -1.63 -24.23
CA ASN A 128 17.81 -0.74 -23.46
C ASN A 128 18.00 -0.96 -21.95
N THR A 129 17.69 0.06 -21.16
CA THR A 129 17.63 0.03 -19.68
C THR A 129 16.22 0.41 -19.21
N LEU A 130 15.89 0.12 -17.95
CA LEU A 130 14.57 0.29 -17.33
C LEU A 130 14.01 1.74 -17.46
N TRP A 131 13.32 2.10 -18.57
CA TRP A 131 12.15 3.02 -18.64
C TRP A 131 11.62 3.28 -20.07
N GLU A 132 12.31 2.89 -21.14
CA GLU A 132 11.92 3.27 -22.52
C GLU A 132 11.36 2.09 -23.32
N CYS A 133 10.19 1.56 -22.94
CA CYS A 133 9.42 0.72 -23.86
C CYS A 133 8.69 1.53 -24.96
N GLY A 134 8.97 2.83 -25.11
CA GLY A 134 8.18 3.72 -25.97
C GLY A 134 8.88 4.84 -26.74
N ALA A 135 10.18 5.14 -26.54
CA ALA A 135 10.81 6.24 -27.27
C ALA A 135 12.31 5.98 -27.50
N GLY A 136 12.71 5.81 -28.77
CA GLY A 136 14.09 6.02 -29.21
C GLY A 136 15.10 4.88 -29.02
N ASN A 137 14.92 3.73 -29.69
CA ASN A 137 16.04 2.81 -29.91
C ASN A 137 17.15 3.56 -30.66
N LYS A 138 18.34 3.74 -30.06
CA LYS A 138 19.54 4.10 -30.84
C LYS A 138 19.95 2.88 -31.64
N VAL A 139 19.75 2.98 -32.95
CA VAL A 139 19.96 1.88 -33.90
C VAL A 139 21.34 2.00 -34.54
N PHE A 140 22.11 0.91 -34.53
CA PHE A 140 23.35 0.78 -35.31
C PHE A 140 23.08 0.59 -36.83
N PRO A 141 24.01 0.95 -37.74
CA PRO A 141 23.85 0.76 -39.18
C PRO A 141 23.76 -0.73 -39.57
N VAL A 142 23.28 -0.93 -40.80
CA VAL A 142 23.01 -2.22 -41.47
C VAL A 142 24.05 -3.29 -41.12
N MET A 143 23.58 -4.35 -40.48
CA MET A 143 24.37 -5.51 -40.14
C MET A 143 24.53 -6.45 -41.35
N PRO A 144 25.66 -7.13 -41.51
CA PRO A 144 25.82 -8.14 -42.55
C PRO A 144 24.83 -9.29 -42.36
N VAL A 145 24.45 -9.96 -43.45
CA VAL A 145 23.50 -11.09 -43.49
C VAL A 145 23.87 -12.20 -42.50
N LYS A 146 25.17 -12.41 -42.25
CA LYS A 146 25.69 -13.32 -41.24
C LYS A 146 26.73 -12.62 -40.41
N GLY A 147 26.70 -12.81 -39.10
CA GLY A 147 27.68 -12.17 -38.24
C GLY A 147 27.71 -12.70 -36.82
N THR A 148 28.58 -12.08 -36.04
CA THR A 148 28.74 -12.33 -34.62
C THR A 148 28.75 -10.99 -33.91
N ILE A 149 28.02 -10.91 -32.80
CA ILE A 149 27.96 -9.74 -31.93
C ILE A 149 28.40 -10.17 -30.55
N ASN A 150 29.44 -9.53 -30.05
CA ASN A 150 29.82 -9.65 -28.65
C ASN A 150 29.10 -8.54 -27.90
N TYR A 151 28.08 -8.90 -27.14
CA TYR A 151 27.38 -7.99 -26.26
C TYR A 151 28.05 -7.95 -24.90
N LYS A 152 28.09 -6.75 -24.32
CA LYS A 152 28.52 -6.53 -22.95
C LYS A 152 27.54 -5.58 -22.27
N ILE A 153 26.98 -5.97 -21.13
CA ILE A 153 26.24 -5.08 -20.23
C ILE A 153 27.14 -4.86 -19.03
N GLU A 154 27.55 -3.61 -18.80
CA GLU A 154 28.46 -3.24 -17.72
C GLU A 154 27.73 -2.31 -16.76
N ARG A 155 27.79 -2.61 -15.46
CA ARG A 155 27.37 -1.70 -14.39
C ARG A 155 28.60 -1.21 -13.64
N LYS A 156 28.72 0.11 -13.50
CA LYS A 156 29.72 0.78 -12.65
C LYS A 156 29.03 1.79 -11.75
N GLY A 157 28.96 1.50 -10.46
CA GLY A 157 28.19 2.24 -9.48
C GLY A 157 26.70 2.27 -9.82
N HIS A 158 26.23 3.45 -10.23
CA HIS A 158 24.85 3.70 -10.64
C HIS A 158 24.66 3.70 -12.16
N ASP A 159 25.74 3.60 -12.93
CA ASP A 159 25.69 3.65 -14.39
C ASP A 159 25.61 2.25 -14.96
N ILE A 160 24.64 2.02 -15.85
CA ILE A 160 24.54 0.79 -16.66
C ILE A 160 24.75 1.17 -18.12
N ALA A 161 25.70 0.50 -18.76
CA ALA A 161 26.00 0.68 -20.18
C ALA A 161 25.88 -0.66 -20.92
N VAL A 162 25.24 -0.61 -22.10
CA VAL A 162 25.11 -1.75 -23.02
C VAL A 162 26.02 -1.50 -24.21
N TYR A 163 26.83 -2.49 -24.55
CA TYR A 163 27.78 -2.46 -25.67
C TYR A 163 27.50 -3.62 -26.63
N ALA A 164 27.77 -3.38 -27.91
CA ALA A 164 27.87 -4.42 -28.95
C ALA A 164 29.16 -4.22 -29.74
N ASN A 165 30.00 -5.25 -29.83
CA ASN A 165 31.32 -5.20 -30.47
C ASN A 165 32.17 -4.00 -30.01
N ASN A 166 32.19 -3.78 -28.68
CA ASN A 166 32.85 -2.64 -28.00
C ASN A 166 32.24 -1.26 -28.28
N ILE A 167 31.11 -1.18 -28.97
CA ILE A 167 30.42 0.08 -29.22
C ILE A 167 29.28 0.25 -28.22
N LYS A 168 29.31 1.35 -27.47
CA LYS A 168 28.30 1.70 -26.48
C LYS A 168 26.97 2.03 -27.18
N LEU A 169 25.97 1.17 -27.03
CA LEU A 169 24.63 1.33 -27.57
C LEU A 169 23.77 2.24 -26.70
N HIS A 170 23.91 2.10 -25.38
CA HIS A 170 23.12 2.82 -24.39
C HIS A 170 23.93 3.00 -23.10
N GLU A 171 23.70 4.10 -22.38
CA GLU A 171 24.27 4.38 -21.06
C GLU A 171 23.30 5.26 -20.29
N ARG A 172 23.01 4.88 -19.04
CA ARG A 172 22.13 5.64 -18.16
C ARG A 172 22.47 5.37 -16.70
N ILE A 173 22.21 6.38 -15.86
CA ILE A 173 22.08 6.21 -14.41
C ILE A 173 20.85 5.32 -14.17
N ALA A 174 21.05 4.04 -13.91
CA ALA A 174 19.97 3.06 -13.82
C ALA A 174 20.18 2.09 -12.64
N SER A 175 19.09 1.91 -11.91
CA SER A 175 18.77 0.85 -10.95
C SER A 175 19.91 0.35 -10.05
N THR A 176 19.82 0.65 -8.75
CA THR A 176 20.67 -0.03 -7.75
C THR A 176 20.27 -1.48 -7.51
N LEU A 177 19.17 -1.95 -8.12
CA LEU A 177 18.59 -3.26 -7.84
C LEU A 177 19.57 -4.38 -8.19
N PRO A 178 19.61 -5.47 -7.38
CA PRO A 178 20.40 -6.65 -7.67
C PRO A 178 19.89 -7.35 -8.94
N VAL A 179 20.80 -7.86 -9.79
CA VAL A 179 20.41 -8.75 -10.89
C VAL A 179 20.17 -10.16 -10.33
N ALA A 180 18.92 -10.59 -10.28
CA ALA A 180 18.51 -11.87 -9.72
C ALA A 180 18.22 -12.94 -10.78
N LYS A 181 17.94 -12.55 -12.04
CA LYS A 181 17.71 -13.51 -13.13
C LYS A 181 18.30 -13.01 -14.45
N VAL A 182 18.64 -13.97 -15.30
CA VAL A 182 18.96 -13.77 -16.72
C VAL A 182 17.89 -14.48 -17.53
N ARG A 183 17.19 -13.76 -18.40
CA ARG A 183 16.16 -14.30 -19.30
C ARG A 183 16.63 -14.17 -20.75
N LEU A 184 16.67 -15.28 -21.45
CA LEU A 184 16.72 -15.31 -22.91
C LEU A 184 15.29 -15.19 -23.43
N TYR A 185 15.09 -14.29 -24.39
CA TYR A 185 13.81 -14.05 -25.04
C TYR A 185 13.98 -14.24 -26.54
N PHE A 186 13.07 -15.00 -27.14
CA PHE A 186 13.05 -15.25 -28.58
C PHE A 186 11.63 -15.08 -29.08
N GLN A 187 11.46 -14.27 -30.12
CA GLN A 187 10.19 -14.06 -30.80
C GLN A 187 10.41 -14.05 -32.31
N GLU A 188 9.60 -14.82 -33.03
CA GLU A 188 9.56 -14.87 -34.48
C GLU A 188 8.19 -14.39 -34.99
N TYR A 189 8.19 -13.60 -36.07
CA TYR A 189 6.99 -13.23 -36.81
C TYR A 189 6.95 -13.97 -38.16
N ARG A 190 5.88 -14.71 -38.45
CA ARG A 190 5.77 -15.53 -39.66
C ARG A 190 4.89 -14.88 -40.74
N GLY A 191 5.40 -14.88 -41.98
CA GLY A 191 4.72 -14.48 -43.21
C GLY A 191 4.89 -15.52 -44.34
N LYS A 192 4.30 -15.27 -45.53
CA LYS A 192 4.24 -16.26 -46.64
C LYS A 192 5.60 -16.70 -47.22
N ASP A 193 6.67 -15.93 -47.01
CA ASP A 193 8.00 -16.16 -47.59
C ASP A 193 9.12 -16.14 -46.52
N PHE A 194 8.82 -16.60 -45.30
CA PHE A 194 9.74 -16.49 -44.16
C PHE A 194 10.74 -17.63 -44.07
N HIS A 195 12.02 -17.30 -43.90
CA HIS A 195 13.08 -18.25 -43.58
C HIS A 195 13.52 -18.05 -42.11
N PRO A 196 13.64 -19.13 -41.32
CA PRO A 196 14.10 -19.01 -39.94
C PRO A 196 15.55 -18.52 -39.92
N ALA A 197 15.81 -17.44 -39.17
CA ALA A 197 17.16 -17.04 -38.85
C ALA A 197 17.68 -17.96 -37.72
N SER A 198 18.90 -18.47 -37.85
CA SER A 198 19.53 -19.18 -36.75
C SER A 198 20.24 -18.17 -35.86
N PHE A 199 19.83 -18.10 -34.61
CA PHE A 199 20.57 -17.41 -33.56
C PHE A 199 21.35 -18.44 -32.77
N GLU A 200 22.43 -18.03 -32.15
CA GLU A 200 23.17 -18.86 -31.24
C GLU A 200 23.77 -17.96 -30.16
N TYR A 201 23.27 -18.11 -28.93
CA TYR A 201 23.85 -17.49 -27.75
C TYR A 201 24.96 -18.39 -27.21
N ARG A 202 26.18 -17.84 -27.11
CA ARG A 202 27.33 -18.48 -26.47
C ARG A 202 27.88 -17.62 -25.36
N ASP A 203 28.66 -18.25 -24.49
CA ASP A 203 29.52 -17.59 -23.52
C ASP A 203 28.76 -16.61 -22.61
N ILE A 204 27.51 -16.93 -22.24
CA ILE A 204 26.70 -16.10 -21.34
C ILE A 204 27.32 -16.16 -19.94
N GLU A 205 28.03 -15.10 -19.58
CA GLU A 205 28.72 -15.02 -18.30
C GLU A 205 28.39 -13.69 -17.62
N VAL A 206 27.92 -13.76 -16.37
CA VAL A 206 27.70 -12.58 -15.52
C VAL A 206 28.75 -12.61 -14.42
N LYS A 207 29.78 -11.78 -14.58
CA LYS A 207 30.90 -11.62 -13.65
C LYS A 207 30.65 -10.42 -12.74
N ASN A 208 31.03 -10.56 -11.48
CA ASN A 208 31.26 -9.39 -10.63
C ASN A 208 32.74 -9.03 -10.73
N ASP A 209 33.04 -7.75 -10.95
CA ASP A 209 34.42 -7.23 -10.82
C ASP A 209 34.80 -7.09 -9.33
N CYS A 210 33.79 -7.07 -8.46
CA CYS A 210 33.95 -7.20 -7.02
C CYS A 210 34.01 -8.68 -6.65
N THR A 211 35.13 -9.12 -6.07
CA THR A 211 35.18 -10.37 -5.30
C THR A 211 34.19 -10.25 -4.15
N ILE A 212 32.96 -10.73 -4.33
CA ILE A 212 32.14 -11.12 -3.18
C ILE A 212 32.91 -12.29 -2.60
N LYS A 213 33.70 -12.02 -1.55
CA LYS A 213 34.22 -13.10 -0.71
C LYS A 213 33.00 -13.97 -0.42
N ALA A 214 33.05 -15.22 -0.85
CA ALA A 214 32.09 -16.21 -0.41
C ALA A 214 32.21 -16.25 1.11
N ASN A 215 31.42 -15.42 1.78
CA ASN A 215 31.09 -15.62 3.17
C ASN A 215 30.56 -17.05 3.18
N SER A 216 31.06 -17.89 4.09
CA SER A 216 30.53 -19.23 4.29
C SER A 216 29.10 -19.08 4.81
N VAL A 217 28.18 -18.75 3.92
CA VAL A 217 26.75 -18.67 4.12
C VAL A 217 26.26 -20.05 3.75
N PHE A 218 25.75 -20.76 4.75
CA PHE A 218 24.93 -21.92 4.53
C PHE A 218 23.63 -21.40 3.92
N GLU A 219 23.36 -21.75 2.66
CA GLU A 219 22.11 -21.43 1.98
C GLU A 219 21.35 -22.72 1.74
N ASP A 220 20.24 -22.89 2.44
CA ASP A 220 19.30 -23.97 2.18
C ASP A 220 18.30 -23.42 1.16
N LEU A 221 18.52 -23.75 -0.12
CA LEU A 221 17.51 -23.66 -1.16
C LEU A 221 16.69 -24.96 -1.13
N PRO A 222 15.36 -24.92 -1.04
CA PRO A 222 14.57 -26.14 -0.92
C PRO A 222 14.70 -27.00 -2.19
N THR A 223 15.30 -28.19 -2.09
CA THR A 223 15.46 -29.10 -3.24
C THR A 223 14.54 -30.31 -3.23
N ALA A 224 13.83 -30.57 -2.14
CA ALA A 224 12.67 -31.49 -2.04
C ALA A 224 12.19 -31.60 -0.58
N ASP A 225 13.09 -31.46 0.39
CA ASP A 225 12.81 -31.50 1.83
C ASP A 225 13.66 -30.42 2.52
N PHE A 226 13.49 -30.26 3.83
CA PHE A 226 14.52 -29.58 4.62
C PHE A 226 15.85 -30.31 4.45
N ALA A 227 16.94 -29.56 4.45
CA ALA A 227 18.27 -30.15 4.33
C ALA A 227 18.50 -31.20 5.45
N PRO A 228 19.20 -32.32 5.19
CA PRO A 228 19.31 -33.45 6.12
C PRO A 228 19.83 -33.11 7.54
N GLU A 229 20.54 -32.00 7.67
CA GLU A 229 20.97 -31.41 8.94
C GLU A 229 19.84 -30.94 9.86
N TRP A 230 18.64 -30.67 9.33
CA TRP A 230 17.48 -30.31 10.13
C TRP A 230 16.84 -31.55 10.75
N LYS A 231 16.77 -31.57 12.08
CA LYS A 231 16.20 -32.67 12.86
C LYS A 231 14.91 -32.22 13.52
N VAL A 232 13.86 -33.03 13.45
CA VAL A 232 12.67 -32.80 14.27
C VAL A 232 13.02 -33.15 15.72
N VAL A 233 13.01 -32.16 16.61
CA VAL A 233 13.36 -32.32 18.03
C VAL A 233 12.15 -32.24 18.96
N GLU A 234 11.03 -31.69 18.49
CA GLU A 234 9.77 -31.66 19.23
C GLU A 234 8.60 -31.96 18.29
N ARG A 235 7.67 -32.76 18.79
CA ARG A 235 6.37 -33.05 18.18
C ARG A 235 5.32 -33.02 19.27
N LEU A 236 4.34 -32.15 19.13
CA LEU A 236 3.20 -32.06 20.04
C LEU A 236 1.92 -32.25 19.24
N ASN A 237 1.18 -33.31 19.59
CA ASN A 237 -0.13 -33.64 19.04
C ASN A 237 -0.21 -33.83 17.50
N ALA A 238 0.92 -33.99 16.82
CA ALA A 238 1.02 -34.31 15.40
C ALA A 238 2.31 -35.11 15.13
N ASP A 239 2.33 -35.89 14.06
CA ASP A 239 3.49 -36.72 13.67
C ASP A 239 4.60 -35.90 12.97
N GLY A 240 4.28 -34.69 12.51
CA GLY A 240 5.19 -33.81 11.79
C GLY A 240 4.46 -32.69 11.06
N LEU A 241 5.03 -32.23 9.95
CA LEU A 241 4.47 -31.21 9.08
C LEU A 241 3.99 -31.82 7.77
N THR A 242 2.89 -31.31 7.25
CA THR A 242 2.44 -31.58 5.87
C THR A 242 3.12 -30.60 4.95
N ILE A 243 3.97 -31.09 4.06
CA ILE A 243 4.82 -30.28 3.18
C ILE A 243 4.46 -30.55 1.72
N ASP A 244 4.12 -29.51 0.97
CA ASP A 244 4.04 -29.54 -0.49
C ASP A 244 5.34 -29.02 -1.12
N LYS A 245 5.69 -29.65 -2.23
CA LYS A 245 6.96 -29.56 -2.95
C LYS A 245 6.64 -29.14 -4.37
N SER A 246 6.36 -27.86 -4.57
CA SER A 246 6.04 -27.30 -5.89
C SER A 246 6.96 -26.13 -6.21
N ASN A 247 7.35 -26.00 -7.48
CA ASN A 247 8.14 -24.88 -8.02
C ASN A 247 9.51 -24.62 -7.34
N GLY A 248 10.11 -25.63 -6.68
CA GLY A 248 11.38 -25.47 -5.98
C GLY A 248 11.28 -24.69 -4.67
N GLU A 249 10.08 -24.60 -4.09
CA GLU A 249 9.84 -24.01 -2.78
C GLU A 249 9.26 -25.05 -1.81
N LEU A 250 9.45 -24.85 -0.50
CA LEU A 250 8.91 -25.74 0.54
C LEU A 250 7.69 -25.08 1.18
N THR A 251 6.50 -25.60 0.90
CA THR A 251 5.25 -25.06 1.47
C THR A 251 4.74 -25.95 2.59
N VAL A 252 4.75 -25.43 3.81
CA VAL A 252 4.11 -26.07 4.97
C VAL A 252 2.62 -25.76 4.93
N ASN A 253 1.80 -26.78 4.69
CA ASN A 253 0.34 -26.68 4.58
C ASN A 253 -0.40 -27.02 5.88
N GLY A 254 0.31 -27.49 6.90
CA GLY A 254 -0.26 -27.85 8.18
C GLY A 254 0.54 -28.93 8.89
N PHE A 255 -0.15 -29.67 9.76
CA PHE A 255 0.42 -30.74 10.57
C PHE A 255 0.06 -32.12 9.99
N LEU A 256 1.01 -33.05 10.04
CA LEU A 256 0.83 -34.44 9.62
C LEU A 256 0.15 -35.24 10.74
N ASN A 257 -0.94 -35.94 10.43
CA ASN A 257 -1.74 -36.73 11.38
C ASN A 257 -2.06 -35.99 12.69
N PRO A 258 -2.70 -34.81 12.64
CA PRO A 258 -3.02 -34.04 13.84
C PRO A 258 -4.03 -34.80 14.71
N LYS A 259 -3.80 -34.87 16.03
CA LYS A 259 -4.73 -35.45 17.00
C LYS A 259 -6.01 -34.60 17.08
N ALA A 260 -7.16 -35.18 16.77
CA ALA A 260 -8.43 -34.47 16.61
C ALA A 260 -8.84 -33.60 17.83
N ASP A 261 -8.51 -34.02 19.05
CA ASP A 261 -8.95 -33.32 20.27
C ASP A 261 -7.93 -32.34 20.87
N ALA A 262 -6.78 -32.15 20.24
CA ALA A 262 -5.79 -31.21 20.74
C ALA A 262 -6.22 -29.76 20.53
N THR A 263 -5.85 -28.89 21.48
CA THR A 263 -6.04 -27.43 21.38
C THR A 263 -4.79 -26.72 20.85
N GLN A 264 -3.71 -27.47 20.65
CA GLN A 264 -2.43 -26.97 20.18
C GLN A 264 -1.66 -28.08 19.45
N TYR A 265 -1.06 -27.72 18.32
CA TYR A 265 -0.09 -28.53 17.60
C TYR A 265 1.26 -27.81 17.56
N ARG A 266 2.35 -28.57 17.66
CA ARG A 266 3.70 -28.01 17.58
C ARG A 266 4.66 -28.96 16.88
N CYS A 267 5.51 -28.40 16.03
CA CYS A 267 6.68 -29.06 15.47
C CYS A 267 7.88 -28.12 15.55
N VAL A 268 9.00 -28.64 16.07
CA VAL A 268 10.27 -27.89 16.12
C VAL A 268 11.32 -28.64 15.32
N LEU A 269 11.85 -27.97 14.31
CA LEU A 269 13.02 -28.39 13.55
C LEU A 269 14.25 -27.69 14.13
N GLU A 270 15.34 -28.41 14.31
CA GLU A 270 16.59 -27.91 14.85
C GLU A 270 17.76 -28.22 13.92
N ARG A 271 18.65 -27.24 13.73
CA ARG A 271 19.92 -27.41 13.04
C ARG A 271 21.04 -27.03 14.00
N ASP A 272 21.94 -27.98 14.24
CA ASP A 272 23.17 -27.77 14.98
C ASP A 272 24.17 -26.98 14.11
N LEU A 273 24.75 -25.92 14.67
CA LEU A 273 25.75 -25.09 14.01
C LEU A 273 27.16 -25.28 14.61
N GLY A 274 27.30 -26.12 15.63
CA GLY A 274 28.52 -26.31 16.39
C GLY A 274 28.82 -25.09 17.27
N LYS A 275 29.96 -24.45 17.04
CA LYS A 275 30.38 -23.25 17.79
C LYS A 275 30.59 -22.11 16.81
N VAL A 276 29.70 -21.11 16.84
CA VAL A 276 29.80 -19.91 16.01
C VAL A 276 30.06 -18.67 16.87
N GLU A 277 31.29 -18.18 16.80
CA GLU A 277 31.75 -16.98 17.50
C GLU A 277 31.68 -15.74 16.60
N GLY A 278 31.67 -14.55 17.20
CA GLY A 278 31.73 -13.27 16.47
C GLY A 278 30.44 -12.91 15.74
N ASP A 279 30.57 -12.14 14.66
CA ASP A 279 29.41 -11.67 13.91
C ASP A 279 28.62 -12.82 13.28
N PHE A 280 27.30 -12.63 13.18
CA PHE A 280 26.40 -13.68 12.73
C PHE A 280 25.20 -13.12 11.98
N THR A 281 24.69 -13.86 11.01
CA THR A 281 23.39 -13.59 10.40
C THR A 281 22.63 -14.89 10.25
N ALA A 282 21.36 -14.90 10.67
CA ALA A 282 20.40 -15.92 10.27
C ALA A 282 19.21 -15.24 9.60
N ALA A 283 18.76 -15.81 8.49
CA ALA A 283 17.65 -15.29 7.73
C ALA A 283 16.64 -16.38 7.37
N LEU A 284 15.36 -16.05 7.46
CA LEU A 284 14.22 -16.86 7.08
C LEU A 284 13.44 -16.09 6.02
N ASP A 285 13.57 -16.49 4.76
CA ASP A 285 12.75 -15.96 3.68
C ASP A 285 11.46 -16.76 3.57
N ILE A 286 10.37 -16.10 3.94
CA ILE A 286 9.04 -16.71 4.05
C ILE A 286 8.06 -15.93 3.18
N LYS A 287 7.25 -16.70 2.45
CA LYS A 287 6.02 -16.23 1.85
C LYS A 287 4.87 -16.84 2.62
N TYR A 288 3.91 -16.01 3.02
CA TYR A 288 2.69 -16.47 3.62
C TYR A 288 1.51 -15.71 3.06
N ARG A 289 0.34 -16.35 3.11
CA ARG A 289 -0.92 -15.74 2.77
C ARG A 289 -1.96 -16.23 3.75
N MET A 290 -2.54 -15.33 4.53
CA MET A 290 -3.68 -15.71 5.36
C MET A 290 -4.83 -16.19 4.46
N PRO A 291 -5.45 -17.33 4.76
CA PRO A 291 -6.59 -17.82 3.98
C PRO A 291 -7.72 -16.78 4.03
N ILE A 292 -8.17 -16.35 2.85
CA ILE A 292 -9.34 -15.47 2.72
C ILE A 292 -10.56 -16.38 2.53
N LEU A 293 -11.34 -16.58 3.58
CA LEU A 293 -12.57 -17.37 3.49
C LEU A 293 -13.76 -16.43 3.19
N LYS A 294 -14.43 -16.68 2.05
CA LYS A 294 -15.69 -16.00 1.65
C LYS A 294 -15.58 -14.47 1.50
N GLY A 295 -14.43 -13.95 1.08
CA GLY A 295 -14.22 -12.49 0.96
C GLY A 295 -14.02 -11.78 2.31
N TYR A 296 -13.82 -12.55 3.39
CA TYR A 296 -13.57 -12.04 4.73
C TYR A 296 -12.22 -12.52 5.26
N TYR A 297 -11.60 -11.66 6.08
CA TYR A 297 -10.55 -12.05 7.01
C TYR A 297 -11.23 -12.78 8.18
N VAL A 298 -11.43 -14.09 8.03
CA VAL A 298 -11.96 -14.92 9.11
C VAL A 298 -10.81 -15.21 10.09
N ASN A 299 -11.10 -15.12 11.39
CA ASN A 299 -10.22 -15.23 12.57
C ASN A 299 -9.39 -16.52 12.70
N ASP A 300 -8.82 -17.05 11.63
CA ASP A 300 -8.54 -18.48 11.59
C ASP A 300 -7.05 -18.82 11.68
N PHE A 301 -6.09 -17.92 11.45
CA PHE A 301 -4.71 -18.25 11.82
C PHE A 301 -4.47 -17.87 13.28
N MET A 302 -4.37 -18.88 14.14
CA MET A 302 -3.84 -18.74 15.49
C MET A 302 -2.64 -19.65 15.59
N GLY A 303 -1.46 -19.08 15.69
CA GLY A 303 -0.24 -19.86 15.58
C GLY A 303 1.01 -19.02 15.39
N GLU A 304 2.12 -19.71 15.18
CA GLU A 304 3.43 -19.09 15.04
C GLU A 304 4.30 -19.85 14.05
N VAL A 305 5.07 -19.11 13.27
CA VAL A 305 6.23 -19.63 12.52
C VAL A 305 7.43 -18.78 12.89
N MET A 306 8.37 -19.34 13.65
CA MET A 306 9.47 -18.59 14.27
C MET A 306 10.83 -19.19 13.95
N LEU A 307 11.78 -18.33 13.58
CA LEU A 307 13.21 -18.61 13.60
C LEU A 307 13.79 -18.26 14.97
N ARG A 308 14.48 -19.20 15.62
CA ARG A 308 15.07 -19.03 16.94
C ARG A 308 16.57 -19.32 16.93
N ILE A 309 17.34 -18.55 17.68
CA ILE A 309 18.79 -18.72 17.82
C ILE A 309 19.10 -19.04 19.28
N TYR A 310 19.85 -20.12 19.48
CA TYR A 310 20.31 -20.55 20.80
C TYR A 310 21.82 -20.51 20.90
N SER A 311 22.31 -20.19 22.09
CA SER A 311 23.73 -20.31 22.42
C SER A 311 24.17 -21.75 22.62
N ILE A 312 25.48 -21.98 22.73
CA ILE A 312 26.07 -23.29 23.03
C ILE A 312 25.65 -23.84 24.41
N SER A 313 25.31 -22.98 25.39
CA SER A 313 24.71 -23.41 26.67
C SER A 313 23.20 -23.66 26.59
N GLY A 314 22.58 -23.47 25.43
CA GLY A 314 21.14 -23.67 25.23
C GLY A 314 20.27 -22.48 25.63
N LYS A 315 20.85 -21.30 25.86
CA LYS A 315 20.09 -20.07 26.12
C LYS A 315 19.49 -19.51 24.82
N LEU A 316 18.20 -19.17 24.82
CA LEU A 316 17.57 -18.44 23.72
C LEU A 316 18.14 -17.01 23.65
N LEU A 317 18.75 -16.65 22.53
CA LEU A 317 19.38 -15.35 22.33
C LEU A 317 18.46 -14.37 21.60
N ALA A 318 17.81 -14.85 20.54
CA ALA A 318 16.88 -14.05 19.73
C ALA A 318 15.89 -14.96 19.01
N GLU A 319 14.70 -14.43 18.73
CA GLU A 319 13.73 -15.07 17.84
C GLU A 319 12.92 -14.06 17.04
N THR A 320 12.52 -14.45 15.84
CA THR A 320 11.68 -13.63 14.97
C THR A 320 10.83 -14.48 14.04
N GLY A 321 9.73 -13.93 13.57
CA GLY A 321 8.87 -14.60 12.61
C GLY A 321 7.46 -14.03 12.63
N ILE A 322 6.49 -14.87 12.25
CA ILE A 322 5.08 -14.51 12.19
C ILE A 322 4.37 -15.14 13.37
N MET A 323 3.54 -14.35 14.03
CA MET A 323 2.73 -14.79 15.17
C MET A 323 1.33 -14.19 15.07
N ASP A 324 0.33 -14.99 15.41
CA ASP A 324 -1.01 -14.50 15.73
C ASP A 324 -1.54 -15.26 16.96
N LYS A 325 -1.73 -14.52 18.05
CA LYS A 325 -2.19 -15.05 19.35
C LYS A 325 -3.55 -14.52 19.77
N GLN A 326 -4.10 -13.59 19.02
CA GLN A 326 -5.34 -12.91 19.38
C GLN A 326 -6.31 -13.17 18.23
N ALA A 327 -7.54 -13.56 18.52
CA ALA A 327 -8.59 -13.74 17.50
C ALA A 327 -9.07 -12.40 16.90
N ILE A 328 -8.12 -11.50 16.60
CA ILE A 328 -8.31 -10.20 15.97
C ILE A 328 -8.09 -10.27 14.46
N GLY A 329 -7.70 -11.46 13.94
CA GLY A 329 -7.61 -11.73 12.52
C GLY A 329 -6.51 -10.95 11.80
N GLN A 330 -5.33 -10.80 12.41
CA GLN A 330 -4.21 -10.06 11.83
C GLN A 330 -2.89 -10.72 12.21
N ALA A 331 -2.10 -11.14 11.22
CA ALA A 331 -0.74 -11.62 11.48
C ALA A 331 0.16 -10.48 11.99
N ARG A 332 1.13 -10.85 12.83
CA ARG A 332 2.07 -9.91 13.42
C ARG A 332 3.51 -10.38 13.21
N ALA A 333 4.39 -9.42 12.93
CA ALA A 333 5.83 -9.61 12.95
C ALA A 333 6.30 -9.63 14.41
N ALA A 334 6.74 -10.80 14.85
CA ALA A 334 7.34 -11.00 16.16
C ALA A 334 8.85 -10.84 16.09
N ALA A 335 9.42 -10.13 17.06
CA ALA A 335 10.86 -9.91 17.20
C ALA A 335 11.20 -9.77 18.68
N TYR A 336 12.01 -10.68 19.21
CA TYR A 336 12.38 -10.71 20.62
C TYR A 336 13.87 -11.02 20.77
N ILE A 337 14.56 -10.26 21.62
CA ILE A 337 15.99 -10.42 21.93
C ILE A 337 16.14 -10.54 23.44
N GLY A 338 17.01 -11.44 23.91
CA GLY A 338 17.46 -11.47 25.31
C GLY A 338 16.72 -12.43 26.25
N GLY A 339 15.97 -13.41 25.73
CA GLY A 339 15.31 -14.44 26.54
C GLY A 339 13.80 -14.45 26.38
N GLU A 340 13.05 -14.31 27.49
CA GLU A 340 11.59 -14.36 27.49
C GLU A 340 10.96 -13.32 26.54
N ARG A 341 9.86 -13.72 25.89
CA ARG A 341 9.08 -12.83 25.03
C ARG A 341 8.45 -11.72 25.84
N LYS A 342 8.97 -10.50 25.70
CA LYS A 342 8.43 -9.31 26.34
C LYS A 342 7.96 -8.31 25.29
N GLY A 343 6.84 -7.64 25.58
CA GLY A 343 6.20 -6.68 24.70
C GLY A 343 5.43 -7.30 23.53
N ASP A 344 4.78 -6.43 22.77
CA ASP A 344 3.85 -6.80 21.70
C ASP A 344 4.54 -6.98 20.35
N ALA A 345 3.87 -7.73 19.46
CA ALA A 345 4.24 -7.89 18.05
C ALA A 345 3.51 -6.87 17.16
N LEU A 346 4.17 -6.45 16.07
CA LEU A 346 3.70 -5.39 15.16
C LEU A 346 2.88 -5.96 14.00
N VAL A 347 1.83 -5.25 13.57
CA VAL A 347 0.90 -5.78 12.55
C VAL A 347 1.52 -5.87 11.15
N ILE A 348 1.26 -7.04 10.54
CA ILE A 348 1.48 -7.56 9.18
C ILE A 348 0.50 -7.17 8.05
N PRO A 349 0.86 -7.00 6.77
CA PRO A 349 -0.10 -7.29 5.69
C PRO A 349 -0.42 -8.78 5.65
N HIS A 350 -1.66 -9.17 5.31
CA HIS A 350 -2.12 -10.57 5.28
C HIS A 350 -1.40 -11.48 4.28
N GLU A 351 -0.81 -10.89 3.25
CA GLU A 351 0.10 -11.54 2.34
C GLU A 351 1.46 -10.85 2.44
N LEU A 352 2.51 -11.63 2.65
CA LEU A 352 3.85 -11.11 2.74
C LEU A 352 4.81 -12.12 2.13
N ALA A 353 5.72 -11.62 1.29
CA ALA A 353 6.85 -12.36 0.75
C ALA A 353 8.13 -11.57 1.09
N LYS A 354 8.58 -11.66 2.34
CA LYS A 354 9.72 -10.90 2.86
C LYS A 354 10.58 -11.78 3.77
N GLN A 355 11.85 -11.41 3.85
CA GLN A 355 12.82 -12.09 4.69
C GLN A 355 12.84 -11.52 6.09
N PHE A 356 12.72 -12.39 7.09
CA PHE A 356 13.14 -12.10 8.46
C PHE A 356 14.65 -12.29 8.58
N MET A 357 15.34 -11.38 9.24
CA MET A 357 16.78 -11.46 9.45
C MET A 357 17.14 -11.11 10.88
N ILE A 358 17.88 -12.01 11.54
CA ILE A 358 18.53 -11.74 12.81
C ILE A 358 20.02 -11.55 12.53
N ARG A 359 20.55 -10.40 12.95
CA ARG A 359 21.95 -10.03 12.79
C ARG A 359 22.58 -9.84 14.16
N ARG A 360 23.77 -10.41 14.39
CA ARG A 360 24.64 -10.09 15.51
C ARG A 360 25.88 -9.36 15.02
N THR A 361 26.16 -8.18 15.58
CA THR A 361 27.42 -7.44 15.38
C THR A 361 28.07 -7.21 16.75
N GLY A 362 29.15 -7.92 17.06
CA GLY A 362 29.68 -8.00 18.42
C GLY A 362 28.64 -8.55 19.41
N LYS A 363 28.27 -7.76 20.43
CA LYS A 363 27.22 -8.10 21.42
C LYS A 363 25.81 -7.77 20.95
N LYS A 364 25.67 -6.84 20.00
CA LYS A 364 24.38 -6.28 19.60
C LYS A 364 23.65 -7.22 18.66
N PHE A 365 22.37 -7.45 18.94
CA PHE A 365 21.44 -8.11 18.03
C PHE A 365 20.49 -7.08 17.42
N ASP A 366 20.23 -7.22 16.12
CA ASP A 366 19.25 -6.46 15.37
C ASP A 366 18.35 -7.46 14.62
N ILE A 367 17.03 -7.20 14.62
CA ILE A 367 16.04 -8.03 13.93
C ILE A 367 15.32 -7.19 12.87
N TYR A 368 15.26 -7.70 11.65
CA TYR A 368 14.63 -7.06 10.51
C TYR A 368 13.56 -7.93 9.87
N LEU A 369 12.58 -7.29 9.25
CA LEU A 369 11.67 -7.88 8.26
C LEU A 369 11.75 -7.05 6.99
N GLY A 370 12.34 -7.60 5.93
CA GLY A 370 12.76 -6.77 4.78
C GLY A 370 13.58 -5.57 5.25
N SER A 371 13.21 -4.37 4.81
CA SER A 371 13.83 -3.10 5.27
C SER A 371 13.35 -2.59 6.62
N TRP A 372 12.39 -3.26 7.26
CA TRP A 372 11.81 -2.82 8.52
C TRP A 372 12.65 -3.32 9.71
N HIS A 373 13.21 -2.40 10.49
CA HIS A 373 13.91 -2.71 11.73
C HIS A 373 12.90 -2.93 12.88
N LEU A 374 12.80 -4.16 13.38
CA LEU A 374 11.77 -4.58 14.35
C LEU A 374 12.24 -4.49 15.80
N ASP A 375 13.45 -4.94 16.11
CA ASP A 375 14.01 -4.89 17.47
C ASP A 375 15.54 -4.78 17.42
N SER A 376 16.13 -4.18 18.45
CA SER A 376 17.59 -4.03 18.60
C SER A 376 17.95 -3.95 20.07
N LEU A 377 18.81 -4.85 20.54
CA LEU A 377 19.22 -4.92 21.94
C LEU A 377 20.63 -5.50 22.08
N GLU A 378 21.38 -5.05 23.10
CA GLU A 378 22.62 -5.68 23.52
C GLU A 378 22.33 -7.09 24.08
N GLY A 379 22.98 -8.10 23.50
CA GLY A 379 22.79 -9.50 23.83
C GLY A 379 24.02 -10.15 24.45
N SER A 380 24.24 -11.42 24.10
CA SER A 380 25.33 -12.24 24.64
C SER A 380 26.49 -12.36 23.63
N GLU A 381 27.74 -12.36 24.14
CA GLU A 381 28.92 -12.78 23.36
C GLU A 381 29.04 -14.29 23.22
N GLU A 382 28.19 -15.03 23.95
CA GLU A 382 28.23 -16.48 23.93
C GLU A 382 28.12 -17.01 22.50
N ALA A 383 28.92 -18.03 22.18
CA ALA A 383 28.90 -18.64 20.87
C ALA A 383 27.50 -19.18 20.57
N ILE A 384 27.07 -19.03 19.32
CA ILE A 384 25.81 -19.58 18.83
C ILE A 384 26.03 -21.08 18.61
N GLY A 385 25.13 -21.87 19.18
CA GLY A 385 25.18 -23.33 19.13
C GLY A 385 24.28 -23.91 18.05
N LYS A 386 23.06 -23.40 17.97
CA LYS A 386 22.02 -23.99 17.12
C LYS A 386 20.94 -22.98 16.75
N ILE A 387 20.18 -23.32 15.71
CA ILE A 387 18.97 -22.60 15.33
C ILE A 387 17.77 -23.56 15.29
N GLN A 388 16.57 -23.00 15.47
CA GLN A 388 15.33 -23.74 15.36
C GLN A 388 14.32 -23.03 14.47
N LEU A 389 13.49 -23.82 13.79
CA LEU A 389 12.22 -23.38 13.22
C LEU A 389 11.10 -23.98 14.06
N LEU A 390 10.30 -23.12 14.67
CA LEU A 390 9.08 -23.49 15.37
C LEU A 390 7.89 -23.29 14.43
N PHE A 391 7.04 -24.31 14.33
CA PHE A 391 5.69 -24.21 13.81
C PHE A 391 4.72 -24.54 14.92
N GLN A 392 3.80 -23.64 15.21
CA GLN A 392 2.75 -23.83 16.20
C GLN A 392 1.40 -23.42 15.62
N GLN A 393 0.36 -24.15 15.97
CA GLN A 393 -1.02 -23.77 15.74
C GLN A 393 -1.82 -23.97 17.01
N ASP A 394 -2.60 -22.96 17.37
CA ASP A 394 -3.47 -22.91 18.54
C ASP A 394 -4.94 -22.87 18.09
N PHE A 395 -5.87 -23.41 18.88
CA PHE A 395 -7.30 -23.40 18.57
C PHE A 395 -8.03 -22.34 19.40
N GLU A 396 -8.99 -21.64 18.79
CA GLU A 396 -9.91 -20.77 19.52
C GLU A 396 -10.97 -21.64 20.21
N VAL A 397 -11.24 -21.36 21.49
CA VAL A 397 -12.43 -21.87 22.16
C VAL A 397 -13.42 -20.71 22.19
N ASP A 398 -14.57 -20.87 21.54
CA ASP A 398 -15.59 -19.83 21.52
C ASP A 398 -16.17 -19.58 22.93
N LYS A 399 -16.98 -18.53 23.08
CA LYS A 399 -17.62 -18.21 24.37
C LYS A 399 -18.53 -19.32 24.91
N ALA A 400 -18.96 -20.25 24.07
CA ALA A 400 -19.78 -21.39 24.43
C ALA A 400 -18.94 -22.65 24.75
N GLY A 401 -17.61 -22.57 24.71
CA GLY A 401 -16.71 -23.69 24.97
C GLY A 401 -16.48 -24.59 23.75
N ASN A 402 -17.00 -24.27 22.58
CA ASN A 402 -16.77 -25.05 21.37
C ASN A 402 -15.41 -24.71 20.78
N LYS A 403 -14.67 -25.75 20.38
CA LYS A 403 -13.43 -25.58 19.63
C LYS A 403 -13.78 -25.07 18.23
N LYS A 404 -13.34 -23.87 17.90
CA LYS A 404 -13.31 -23.40 16.51
C LYS A 404 -11.95 -23.77 15.93
N ILE A 405 -11.98 -24.49 14.80
CA ILE A 405 -10.76 -24.87 14.10
C ILE A 405 -10.12 -23.60 13.55
N SER A 406 -8.97 -23.23 14.10
CA SER A 406 -8.07 -22.29 13.44
C SER A 406 -7.58 -22.98 12.16
N GLN A 407 -7.54 -22.27 11.03
CA GLN A 407 -6.93 -22.75 9.81
C GLN A 407 -5.44 -22.46 9.83
N PHE A 408 -4.64 -23.48 9.55
CA PHE A 408 -3.22 -23.27 9.34
C PHE A 408 -3.04 -22.51 8.02
N ALA A 409 -2.48 -21.30 8.08
CA ALA A 409 -2.12 -20.57 6.88
C ALA A 409 -0.93 -21.29 6.22
N PRO A 410 -0.95 -21.53 4.89
CA PRO A 410 0.22 -22.08 4.22
C PRO A 410 1.42 -21.13 4.34
N PHE A 411 2.57 -21.68 4.70
CA PHE A 411 3.83 -20.95 4.78
C PHE A 411 4.84 -21.56 3.83
N THR A 412 5.26 -20.77 2.84
CA THR A 412 6.28 -21.16 1.88
C THR A 412 7.64 -20.64 2.34
N ILE A 413 8.55 -21.54 2.66
CA ILE A 413 9.95 -21.22 2.94
C ILE A 413 10.69 -21.23 1.62
N ARG A 414 11.18 -20.06 1.23
CA ARG A 414 11.95 -19.86 0.00
C ARG A 414 13.44 -20.06 0.22
N ARG A 415 13.93 -19.66 1.39
CA ARG A 415 15.35 -19.74 1.75
C ARG A 415 15.54 -19.67 3.26
N ILE A 416 16.47 -20.47 3.77
CA ILE A 416 17.05 -20.28 5.09
C ILE A 416 18.54 -20.05 4.89
N ALA A 417 19.07 -18.97 5.46
CA ALA A 417 20.47 -18.63 5.33
C ALA A 417 21.11 -18.43 6.70
N VAL A 418 22.31 -18.97 6.89
CA VAL A 418 23.10 -18.77 8.11
C VAL A 418 24.53 -18.45 7.72
N GLY A 419 25.06 -17.31 8.17
CA GLY A 419 26.42 -16.88 7.89
C GLY A 419 27.19 -16.55 9.16
N LYS A 420 28.49 -16.86 9.18
CA LYS A 420 29.45 -16.47 10.24
C LYS A 420 29.96 -15.03 10.09
N THR A 421 29.17 -14.20 9.43
CA THR A 421 29.45 -12.79 9.17
C THR A 421 28.14 -12.01 9.28
N ALA A 422 28.21 -10.79 9.79
CA ALA A 422 27.08 -9.87 9.76
C ALA A 422 26.88 -9.37 8.32
N LEU A 423 25.73 -9.69 7.72
CA LEU A 423 25.32 -9.04 6.48
C LEU A 423 24.97 -7.57 6.75
N PRO A 424 25.12 -6.67 5.75
CA PRO A 424 24.65 -5.30 5.90
C PRO A 424 23.15 -5.27 6.23
N ALA A 425 22.71 -4.20 6.90
CA ALA A 425 21.29 -4.00 7.16
C ALA A 425 20.53 -3.91 5.82
N PRO A 426 19.30 -4.44 5.72
CA PRO A 426 18.55 -4.40 4.48
C PRO A 426 18.22 -2.94 4.14
N ARG A 427 18.37 -2.58 2.87
CA ARG A 427 18.16 -1.19 2.43
C ARG A 427 16.67 -0.92 2.27
N PRO A 428 16.20 0.30 2.60
CA PRO A 428 14.85 0.75 2.25
C PRO A 428 14.59 0.63 0.74
N VAL A 429 13.36 0.25 0.38
CA VAL A 429 12.92 0.17 -1.02
C VAL A 429 12.75 1.57 -1.63
N VAL A 430 12.26 2.50 -0.82
CA VAL A 430 12.08 3.91 -1.20
C VAL A 430 13.17 4.77 -0.57
N GLU A 431 13.65 5.75 -1.34
CA GLU A 431 14.59 6.74 -0.84
C GLU A 431 14.02 7.50 0.36
N GLN A 432 14.84 7.61 1.39
CA GLN A 432 14.44 8.18 2.68
C GLN A 432 14.65 9.70 2.68
N ILE A 433 13.71 10.43 3.26
CA ILE A 433 13.75 11.89 3.39
C ILE A 433 14.00 12.26 4.85
N ASP A 434 14.96 13.14 5.10
CA ASP A 434 15.16 13.72 6.43
C ASP A 434 14.14 14.85 6.69
N ARG A 435 13.25 14.62 7.66
CA ARG A 435 12.22 15.57 8.12
C ARG A 435 12.39 16.00 9.57
N THR A 436 13.48 15.58 10.22
CA THR A 436 13.65 15.52 11.68
C THR A 436 13.63 16.88 12.40
N LYS A 437 13.65 18.00 11.66
CA LYS A 437 13.65 19.37 12.20
C LYS A 437 12.35 20.14 12.00
N SER A 438 11.33 19.54 11.40
CA SER A 438 10.04 20.21 11.13
C SER A 438 8.98 19.82 12.15
N THR A 439 8.06 20.73 12.45
CA THR A 439 6.78 20.38 13.07
C THR A 439 5.75 20.13 11.99
N TRP A 440 4.82 19.20 12.22
CA TRP A 440 3.79 18.93 11.23
C TRP A 440 2.96 20.17 10.93
N LYS A 441 2.67 20.37 9.64
CA LYS A 441 1.69 21.33 9.14
C LYS A 441 0.89 20.68 8.03
N LEU A 442 -0.40 21.02 7.95
CA LEU A 442 -1.18 20.67 6.79
C LEU A 442 -0.65 21.44 5.57
N THR A 443 -0.25 20.73 4.52
CA THR A 443 0.27 21.32 3.27
C THR A 443 -0.71 21.22 2.10
N LYS A 444 -1.70 20.33 2.21
CA LYS A 444 -2.78 20.16 1.23
C LYS A 444 -3.99 19.52 1.91
N PRO A 445 -5.23 19.76 1.41
CA PRO A 445 -6.44 19.17 1.98
C PRO A 445 -6.38 17.65 2.09
N ILE A 446 -7.11 17.08 3.04
CA ILE A 446 -7.18 15.63 3.28
C ILE A 446 -8.44 15.06 2.65
N VAL A 447 -8.28 14.00 1.86
CA VAL A 447 -9.38 13.13 1.43
C VAL A 447 -8.99 11.72 1.77
N ALA A 448 -9.61 11.21 2.84
CA ALA A 448 -9.36 9.91 3.44
C ALA A 448 -10.66 9.08 3.48
N TYR A 449 -10.57 7.90 4.07
CA TYR A 449 -11.69 7.05 4.41
C TYR A 449 -11.46 6.50 5.80
N TRP A 450 -12.47 5.91 6.43
CA TRP A 450 -12.31 5.07 7.61
C TRP A 450 -12.50 3.62 7.19
N ALA A 451 -11.72 2.71 7.79
CA ALA A 451 -11.69 1.25 7.60
C ALA A 451 -11.89 0.72 6.16
N GLY A 452 -10.93 -0.04 5.67
CA GLY A 452 -11.00 -0.65 4.35
C GLY A 452 -10.14 -1.90 4.25
N PRO A 453 -10.03 -2.49 3.05
CA PRO A 453 -9.07 -3.56 2.80
C PRO A 453 -7.64 -3.15 3.23
N MET A 454 -6.80 -4.14 3.54
CA MET A 454 -5.37 -3.89 3.66
C MET A 454 -4.84 -3.33 2.34
N ILE A 455 -3.85 -2.43 2.42
CA ILE A 455 -3.34 -1.80 1.22
C ILE A 455 -2.54 -2.81 0.38
N ASP A 456 -2.87 -2.87 -0.90
CA ASP A 456 -2.12 -3.57 -1.94
C ASP A 456 -2.12 -2.71 -3.22
N GLU A 457 -1.48 -3.21 -4.28
CA GLU A 457 -1.36 -2.47 -5.55
C GLU A 457 -2.71 -2.20 -6.23
N GLU A 458 -3.69 -3.10 -6.08
CA GLU A 458 -5.01 -2.95 -6.69
C GLU A 458 -5.83 -1.92 -5.92
N PHE A 459 -5.87 -2.05 -4.60
CA PHE A 459 -6.62 -1.16 -3.74
C PHE A 459 -6.03 0.26 -3.70
N ALA A 460 -4.70 0.40 -3.69
CA ALA A 460 -4.06 1.72 -3.78
C ALA A 460 -4.41 2.43 -5.10
N ARG A 461 -4.46 1.70 -6.21
CA ARG A 461 -4.91 2.25 -7.50
C ARG A 461 -6.38 2.68 -7.44
N GLU A 462 -7.26 1.83 -6.89
CA GLU A 462 -8.68 2.15 -6.73
C GLU A 462 -8.90 3.41 -5.87
N LEU A 463 -8.11 3.60 -4.82
CA LEU A 463 -8.13 4.81 -3.99
C LEU A 463 -7.70 6.05 -4.78
N ALA A 464 -6.59 5.97 -5.51
CA ALA A 464 -6.11 7.07 -6.34
C ALA A 464 -7.14 7.43 -7.44
N ASP A 465 -7.72 6.42 -8.10
CA ASP A 465 -8.78 6.58 -9.09
C ASP A 465 -10.06 7.14 -8.48
N GLY A 466 -10.33 6.85 -7.21
CA GLY A 466 -11.42 7.39 -6.41
C GLY A 466 -11.20 8.81 -5.90
N GLY A 467 -10.02 9.41 -6.14
CA GLY A 467 -9.70 10.77 -5.70
C GLY A 467 -9.34 10.86 -4.21
N TRP A 468 -9.10 9.72 -3.54
CA TRP A 468 -8.47 9.73 -2.22
C TRP A 468 -7.00 10.13 -2.35
N ASN A 469 -6.51 10.88 -1.36
CA ASN A 469 -5.11 11.31 -1.31
C ASN A 469 -4.39 10.90 -0.03
N GLN A 470 -5.09 10.14 0.83
CA GLN A 470 -4.58 9.55 2.04
C GLN A 470 -5.22 8.18 2.27
N ALA A 471 -4.40 7.18 2.64
CA ALA A 471 -4.81 5.80 2.83
C ALA A 471 -4.35 5.26 4.19
N TRP A 472 -5.06 4.25 4.70
CA TRP A 472 -4.76 3.61 5.98
C TRP A 472 -3.80 2.43 5.80
N GLY A 473 -2.91 2.25 6.77
CA GLY A 473 -1.99 1.10 6.86
C GLY A 473 -1.51 0.88 8.29
N CYS A 474 -0.62 -0.08 8.48
CA CYS A 474 -0.03 -0.42 9.78
C CYS A 474 1.51 -0.49 9.75
N ASN A 475 2.14 -0.53 8.57
CA ASN A 475 3.60 -0.76 8.47
C ASN A 475 4.28 -0.03 7.29
N ILE A 476 5.60 -0.23 7.13
CA ILE A 476 6.39 0.42 6.08
C ILE A 476 6.12 -0.11 4.67
N PHE A 477 5.74 -1.38 4.52
CA PHE A 477 5.42 -1.96 3.21
C PHE A 477 4.15 -1.33 2.62
N ASP A 478 3.19 -1.03 3.49
CA ASP A 478 1.99 -0.29 3.13
C ASP A 478 2.34 1.08 2.56
N LEU A 479 3.32 1.76 3.16
CA LEU A 479 3.79 3.05 2.68
C LEU A 479 4.50 2.95 1.33
N ASP A 480 5.28 1.90 1.09
CA ASP A 480 5.93 1.67 -0.21
C ASP A 480 4.89 1.61 -1.34
N VAL A 481 3.78 0.90 -1.10
CA VAL A 481 2.64 0.81 -2.04
C VAL A 481 1.97 2.17 -2.20
N MET A 482 1.62 2.85 -1.10
CA MET A 482 0.99 4.16 -1.13
C MET A 482 1.81 5.19 -1.92
N TYR A 483 3.14 5.17 -1.76
CA TYR A 483 4.04 6.08 -2.45
C TYR A 483 3.99 5.90 -3.97
N ARG A 484 4.00 4.65 -4.46
CA ARG A 484 3.92 4.35 -5.90
C ARG A 484 2.64 4.88 -6.55
N HIS A 485 1.55 5.02 -5.78
CA HIS A 485 0.27 5.55 -6.25
C HIS A 485 0.02 7.01 -5.86
N GLY A 486 1.03 7.72 -5.34
CA GLY A 486 0.91 9.13 -4.97
C GLY A 486 0.01 9.40 -3.75
N LEU A 487 -0.26 8.38 -2.94
CA LEU A 487 -1.06 8.46 -1.72
C LEU A 487 -0.18 8.84 -0.52
N ARG A 488 -0.77 9.58 0.43
CA ARG A 488 -0.18 9.78 1.76
C ARG A 488 -0.59 8.65 2.70
N GLY A 489 0.30 8.24 3.59
CA GLY A 489 0.07 7.21 4.58
C GLY A 489 -0.48 7.76 5.89
N HIS A 490 -1.50 7.08 6.38
CA HIS A 490 -2.07 7.21 7.71
C HIS A 490 -1.91 5.88 8.44
N ILE A 491 -0.91 5.79 9.31
CA ILE A 491 -0.52 4.51 9.89
C ILE A 491 -1.12 4.37 11.29
N TRP A 492 -1.78 3.25 11.54
CA TRP A 492 -2.31 2.93 12.86
C TRP A 492 -1.20 2.41 13.78
N MET A 493 -1.07 3.02 14.96
CA MET A 493 -0.17 2.53 15.99
C MET A 493 -0.84 1.42 16.82
N THR A 494 -0.46 0.18 16.53
CA THR A 494 -1.09 -1.04 17.05
C THR A 494 -0.50 -1.56 18.37
N ILE A 495 0.54 -0.91 18.89
CA ILE A 495 1.16 -1.25 20.19
C ILE A 495 1.21 -0.01 21.07
N ASP A 496 1.02 -0.20 22.37
CA ASP A 496 0.96 0.89 23.34
C ASP A 496 2.34 1.09 24.00
N PRO A 497 2.82 2.33 24.22
CA PRO A 497 4.10 2.61 24.86
C PRO A 497 4.02 2.45 26.40
N ILE A 498 3.62 1.28 26.87
CA ILE A 498 3.33 0.99 28.29
C ILE A 498 4.47 0.26 29.02
N ASN A 499 5.49 -0.22 28.29
CA ASN A 499 6.66 -0.89 28.84
C ASN A 499 7.90 -0.60 27.96
N GLU A 500 9.09 -0.87 28.50
CA GLU A 500 10.37 -0.55 27.86
C GLU A 500 10.57 -1.27 26.51
N ASP A 501 10.12 -2.52 26.39
CA ASP A 501 10.24 -3.28 25.14
C ASP A 501 9.35 -2.70 24.04
N ASN A 502 8.10 -2.35 24.37
CA ASN A 502 7.19 -1.67 23.44
C ASN A 502 7.75 -0.31 23.03
N ILE A 503 8.28 0.48 23.98
CA ILE A 503 8.89 1.79 23.69
C ILE A 503 10.10 1.63 22.76
N ARG A 504 10.96 0.63 23.00
CA ARG A 504 12.14 0.35 22.16
C ARG A 504 11.72 0.01 20.72
N ARG A 505 10.78 -0.91 20.53
CA ARG A 505 10.27 -1.30 19.20
C ARG A 505 9.54 -0.17 18.51
N LEU A 506 8.73 0.60 19.23
CA LEU A 506 8.04 1.77 18.69
C LEU A 506 9.03 2.82 18.18
N LYS A 507 10.18 3.03 18.85
CA LYS A 507 11.22 3.95 18.37
C LYS A 507 11.81 3.49 17.04
N LEU A 508 12.09 2.19 16.89
CA LEU A 508 12.62 1.63 15.64
C LEU A 508 11.59 1.67 14.52
N TRP A 509 10.34 1.33 14.83
CA TRP A 509 9.21 1.46 13.91
C TRP A 509 9.05 2.90 13.42
N LEU A 510 8.99 3.86 14.35
CA LEU A 510 8.83 5.27 14.03
C LEU A 510 10.00 5.83 13.23
N GLU A 511 11.23 5.38 13.51
CA GLU A 511 12.43 5.76 12.76
C GLU A 511 12.35 5.33 11.28
N GLY A 512 11.81 4.13 11.02
CA GLY A 512 11.56 3.66 9.66
C GLY A 512 10.44 4.43 8.97
N LEU A 513 9.34 4.72 9.69
CA LEU A 513 8.20 5.43 9.10
C LEU A 513 8.49 6.89 8.81
N ARG A 514 9.07 7.64 9.77
CA ARG A 514 9.20 9.11 9.71
C ARG A 514 10.02 9.60 8.52
N LYS A 515 10.90 8.75 8.00
CA LYS A 515 11.76 9.02 6.86
C LYS A 515 11.13 8.64 5.51
N HIS A 516 10.03 7.89 5.53
CA HIS A 516 9.39 7.44 4.31
C HIS A 516 8.60 8.58 3.64
N PRO A 517 8.74 8.84 2.32
CA PRO A 517 8.12 10.02 1.69
C PRO A 517 6.58 10.04 1.76
N ALA A 518 5.92 8.87 1.72
CA ALA A 518 4.47 8.79 1.83
C ALA A 518 3.93 9.04 3.24
N ILE A 519 4.70 8.89 4.33
CA ILE A 519 4.13 9.04 5.68
C ILE A 519 3.59 10.46 5.87
N HIS A 520 2.41 10.56 6.49
CA HIS A 520 1.77 11.83 6.81
C HIS A 520 1.22 11.85 8.24
N ALA A 521 0.61 10.75 8.69
CA ALA A 521 -0.06 10.69 9.98
C ALA A 521 0.11 9.35 10.70
N ILE A 522 0.12 9.42 12.03
CA ILE A 522 0.03 8.29 12.94
C ILE A 522 -1.30 8.37 13.67
N HIS A 523 -2.18 7.39 13.45
CA HIS A 523 -3.41 7.26 14.23
C HIS A 523 -3.07 6.68 15.60
N CYS A 524 -3.27 7.48 16.64
CA CYS A 524 -2.97 7.08 18.01
C CYS A 524 -4.09 6.24 18.59
N ASN A 525 -5.34 6.69 18.48
CA ASN A 525 -6.47 6.00 19.10
C ASN A 525 -7.82 6.48 18.57
N ASP A 526 -8.74 5.54 18.42
CA ASP A 526 -10.12 5.79 17.98
C ASP A 526 -10.98 6.30 19.15
N GLU A 527 -11.73 7.37 18.90
CA GLU A 527 -12.69 8.00 19.82
C GLU A 527 -12.27 7.96 21.31
N PRO A 528 -11.16 8.63 21.69
CA PRO A 528 -10.67 8.56 23.06
C PRO A 528 -11.62 9.27 24.03
N ILE A 529 -12.07 8.55 25.07
CA ILE A 529 -12.94 9.08 26.13
C ILE A 529 -12.33 8.92 27.52
N PRO A 530 -12.61 9.85 28.46
CA PRO A 530 -11.93 9.90 29.77
C PRO A 530 -11.98 8.58 30.55
N ARG A 531 -13.11 7.87 30.50
CA ARG A 531 -13.38 6.66 31.30
C ARG A 531 -12.85 5.35 30.70
N LYS A 532 -12.38 5.35 29.45
CA LYS A 532 -12.02 4.12 28.72
C LYS A 532 -10.57 4.13 28.25
N ASN A 533 -10.25 4.97 27.28
CA ASN A 533 -9.02 4.87 26.48
C ASN A 533 -8.28 6.22 26.30
N MET A 534 -8.78 7.32 26.86
CA MET A 534 -8.08 8.62 26.79
C MET A 534 -6.67 8.58 27.39
N HIS A 535 -6.43 7.80 28.44
CA HIS A 535 -5.08 7.65 29.01
C HIS A 535 -4.10 7.00 28.03
N LEU A 536 -4.52 5.98 27.27
CA LEU A 536 -3.72 5.36 26.21
C LEU A 536 -3.47 6.35 25.07
N ALA A 537 -4.49 7.10 24.65
CA ALA A 537 -4.34 8.12 23.62
C ALA A 537 -3.30 9.18 24.00
N VAL A 538 -3.28 9.64 25.26
CA VAL A 538 -2.26 10.57 25.79
C VAL A 538 -0.87 9.96 25.67
N LEU A 539 -0.65 8.75 26.17
CA LEU A 539 0.65 8.07 26.11
C LEU A 539 1.17 7.95 24.67
N LYS A 540 0.28 7.64 23.74
CA LYS A 540 0.58 7.51 22.31
C LYS A 540 0.91 8.84 21.65
N VAL A 541 0.10 9.87 21.90
CA VAL A 541 0.33 11.22 21.38
C VAL A 541 1.66 11.78 21.90
N ASP A 542 1.93 11.63 23.19
CA ASP A 542 3.17 12.10 23.81
C ASP A 542 4.39 11.38 23.24
N PHE A 543 4.28 10.06 23.02
CA PHE A 543 5.32 9.30 22.36
C PHE A 543 5.62 9.83 20.94
N VAL A 544 4.59 10.04 20.11
CA VAL A 544 4.77 10.56 18.74
C VAL A 544 5.37 11.96 18.75
N ARG A 545 4.91 12.85 19.64
CA ARG A 545 5.47 14.22 19.75
C ARG A 545 6.93 14.25 20.13
N GLN A 546 7.32 13.42 21.09
CA GLN A 546 8.69 13.39 21.59
C GLN A 546 9.65 12.80 20.55
N ASN A 547 9.18 11.84 19.75
CA ASN A 547 10.05 11.05 18.88
C ASN A 547 9.92 11.40 17.38
N ALA A 548 8.81 11.96 16.91
CA ALA A 548 8.57 12.37 15.51
C ALA A 548 7.60 13.57 15.39
N PRO A 549 7.97 14.77 15.87
CA PRO A 549 7.12 15.97 15.85
C PRO A 549 6.73 16.47 14.45
N GLU A 550 7.40 16.00 13.40
CA GLU A 550 7.08 16.29 12.00
C GLU A 550 5.84 15.55 11.47
N LEU A 551 5.38 14.52 12.18
CA LEU A 551 4.24 13.70 11.78
C LEU A 551 2.97 14.18 12.49
N MET A 552 1.83 14.02 11.82
CA MET A 552 0.53 14.27 12.45
C MET A 552 0.21 13.14 13.44
N HIS A 553 0.04 13.43 14.72
CA HIS A 553 -0.66 12.51 15.62
C HIS A 553 -2.17 12.72 15.45
N PHE A 554 -2.89 11.65 15.13
CA PHE A 554 -4.29 11.71 14.76
C PHE A 554 -5.18 10.91 15.70
N ASN A 555 -6.31 11.51 16.04
CA ASN A 555 -7.40 10.95 16.83
C ASN A 555 -8.70 11.59 16.30
N ASN A 556 -9.77 10.82 16.21
CA ASN A 556 -11.13 11.29 15.98
C ASN A 556 -11.89 11.35 17.31
N MET A 557 -12.78 12.33 17.46
CA MET A 557 -13.65 12.50 18.62
C MET A 557 -15.01 11.84 18.40
N HIS A 558 -15.67 11.47 19.50
CA HIS A 558 -17.10 11.25 19.47
C HIS A 558 -17.87 12.48 18.95
N PRO A 559 -19.07 12.28 18.39
CA PRO A 559 -19.94 13.38 17.97
C PRO A 559 -20.70 14.04 19.13
N PHE A 560 -21.26 15.20 18.81
CA PHE A 560 -22.14 16.02 19.64
C PHE A 560 -23.32 15.28 20.27
N ASP A 561 -23.83 14.22 19.64
CA ASP A 561 -24.97 13.45 20.14
C ASP A 561 -24.57 12.19 20.93
N ALA A 562 -23.28 11.96 21.16
CA ALA A 562 -22.82 10.88 22.04
C ALA A 562 -23.31 11.12 23.47
N THR A 563 -23.75 10.07 24.16
CA THR A 563 -24.37 10.23 25.49
C THR A 563 -23.40 10.83 26.52
N ASN A 564 -23.94 11.45 27.60
CA ASN A 564 -23.13 11.90 28.74
C ASN A 564 -22.19 10.81 29.29
N GLU A 565 -22.62 9.54 29.23
CA GLU A 565 -21.80 8.41 29.65
C GLU A 565 -20.62 8.19 28.69
N ALA A 566 -20.86 8.23 27.38
CA ALA A 566 -19.82 8.12 26.37
C ALA A 566 -18.85 9.31 26.42
N LEU A 567 -19.37 10.53 26.53
CA LEU A 567 -18.55 11.74 26.65
C LEU A 567 -17.80 11.81 27.98
N GLY A 568 -18.35 11.20 29.05
CA GLY A 568 -17.81 11.28 30.41
C GLY A 568 -18.17 12.57 31.15
N HIS A 569 -18.98 13.45 30.56
CA HIS A 569 -19.39 14.75 31.12
C HIS A 569 -20.91 14.85 31.22
N PRO A 570 -21.47 15.35 32.34
CA PRO A 570 -22.90 15.61 32.46
C PRO A 570 -23.29 16.95 31.83
N GLY A 571 -24.59 17.10 31.51
CA GLY A 571 -25.16 18.35 31.00
C GLY A 571 -26.23 18.13 29.94
N ASP A 572 -26.76 19.24 29.42
CA ASP A 572 -27.37 19.27 28.09
C ASP A 572 -26.28 19.01 27.02
N PRO A 573 -26.67 18.64 25.79
CA PRO A 573 -25.71 18.30 24.74
C PRO A 573 -24.66 19.36 24.41
N VAL A 574 -25.00 20.65 24.47
CA VAL A 574 -24.01 21.72 24.19
C VAL A 574 -23.00 21.79 25.33
N THR A 575 -23.48 21.79 26.57
CA THR A 575 -22.62 21.86 27.77
C THR A 575 -21.71 20.63 27.86
N ALA A 576 -22.25 19.43 27.71
CA ALA A 576 -21.49 18.18 27.83
C ALA A 576 -20.44 18.04 26.72
N TYR A 577 -20.81 18.34 25.47
CA TYR A 577 -19.89 18.24 24.34
C TYR A 577 -18.77 19.28 24.39
N THR A 578 -19.08 20.51 24.83
CA THR A 578 -18.07 21.56 25.03
C THR A 578 -17.06 21.15 26.10
N ALA A 579 -17.54 20.65 27.25
CA ALA A 579 -16.66 20.15 28.32
C ALA A 579 -15.78 18.98 27.86
N PHE A 580 -16.34 18.06 27.06
CA PHE A 580 -15.57 16.97 26.45
C PHE A 580 -14.50 17.47 25.50
N MET A 581 -14.83 18.38 24.57
CA MET A 581 -13.85 18.97 23.65
C MET A 581 -12.74 19.71 24.40
N ASP A 582 -13.07 20.41 25.49
CA ASP A 582 -12.07 21.07 26.33
C ASP A 582 -11.12 20.09 27.00
N GLU A 583 -11.64 19.00 27.59
CA GLU A 583 -10.78 17.95 28.15
C GLU A 583 -9.92 17.29 27.06
N TYR A 584 -10.51 16.95 25.91
CA TYR A 584 -9.82 16.37 24.77
C TYR A 584 -8.67 17.28 24.31
N CYS A 585 -8.95 18.56 24.07
CA CYS A 585 -7.95 19.53 23.62
C CYS A 585 -6.85 19.74 24.66
N ARG A 586 -7.21 19.85 25.95
CA ARG A 586 -6.24 20.03 27.03
C ARG A 586 -5.31 18.82 27.17
N ARG A 587 -5.83 17.60 27.04
CA ARG A 587 -5.05 16.37 27.25
C ARG A 587 -4.25 15.95 26.02
N LEU A 588 -4.84 16.11 24.83
CA LEU A 588 -4.25 15.62 23.59
C LEU A 588 -3.64 16.72 22.73
N ASN A 589 -3.94 18.00 22.95
CA ASN A 589 -3.44 19.15 22.17
C ASN A 589 -3.43 18.89 20.63
N PRO A 590 -4.59 18.53 20.04
CA PRO A 590 -4.66 17.96 18.70
C PRO A 590 -4.05 18.88 17.62
N GLN A 591 -3.36 18.29 16.63
CA GLN A 591 -2.87 19.02 15.45
C GLN A 591 -3.96 19.24 14.40
N ILE A 592 -5.04 18.46 14.48
CA ILE A 592 -6.24 18.58 13.66
C ILE A 592 -7.45 18.18 14.52
N MET A 593 -8.53 18.95 14.46
CA MET A 593 -9.79 18.55 15.09
C MET A 593 -10.56 17.62 14.14
N SER A 594 -10.99 16.46 14.62
CA SER A 594 -11.76 15.50 13.81
C SER A 594 -12.82 14.81 14.66
N PHE A 595 -13.91 14.37 14.04
CA PHE A 595 -15.01 13.67 14.71
C PHE A 595 -15.80 12.78 13.76
N ASP A 596 -16.56 11.86 14.34
CA ASP A 596 -17.38 10.87 13.66
C ASP A 596 -18.85 11.24 13.74
N ARG A 597 -19.40 11.86 12.69
CA ARG A 597 -20.81 12.29 12.70
C ARG A 597 -21.60 11.64 11.57
N TYR A 598 -22.67 11.00 12.00
CA TYR A 598 -23.59 10.30 11.11
C TYR A 598 -24.96 10.96 11.21
N HIS A 599 -25.46 11.46 10.09
CA HIS A 599 -26.62 12.36 10.01
C HIS A 599 -27.93 11.64 9.73
N PHE A 600 -27.90 10.63 8.86
CA PHE A 600 -29.08 10.04 8.22
C PHE A 600 -29.63 8.86 9.00
N HIS A 601 -30.88 8.99 9.47
CA HIS A 601 -31.66 7.93 10.12
C HIS A 601 -32.77 7.44 9.18
N PRO A 602 -33.38 6.27 9.44
CA PRO A 602 -34.46 5.76 8.59
C PRO A 602 -35.73 6.64 8.60
N GLN A 603 -36.02 7.33 9.69
CA GLN A 603 -37.23 8.16 9.85
C GLN A 603 -36.99 9.67 9.69
N GLY A 604 -35.77 10.09 9.36
CA GLY A 604 -35.44 11.50 9.18
C GLY A 604 -33.97 11.78 9.43
N ASP A 605 -33.63 13.05 9.53
CA ASP A 605 -32.28 13.51 9.78
C ASP A 605 -32.01 13.69 11.27
N ASN A 606 -30.75 13.79 11.65
CA ASN A 606 -30.38 14.20 12.99
C ASN A 606 -30.08 15.72 13.03
N GLY A 607 -30.89 16.48 13.76
CA GLY A 607 -30.81 17.93 13.87
C GLY A 607 -29.50 18.45 14.50
N GLY A 608 -28.67 17.60 15.09
CA GLY A 608 -27.40 17.97 15.71
C GLY A 608 -26.23 18.20 14.72
N GLN A 609 -26.41 17.98 13.41
CA GLN A 609 -25.31 18.06 12.44
C GLN A 609 -24.68 19.47 12.37
N PHE A 610 -25.50 20.51 12.24
CA PHE A 610 -25.02 21.89 12.16
C PHE A 610 -24.36 22.36 13.46
N ALA A 611 -24.92 21.97 14.61
CA ALA A 611 -24.34 22.25 15.92
C ALA A 611 -22.94 21.62 16.07
N ASN A 612 -22.77 20.35 15.69
CA ASN A 612 -21.46 19.69 15.72
C ASN A 612 -20.45 20.41 14.81
N PHE A 613 -20.85 20.74 13.57
CA PHE A 613 -20.00 21.46 12.63
C PHE A 613 -19.57 22.83 13.17
N ALA A 614 -20.51 23.58 13.76
CA ALA A 614 -20.28 24.91 14.33
C ALA A 614 -19.34 24.88 15.55
N LEU A 615 -19.61 24.00 16.51
CA LEU A 615 -18.82 23.89 17.75
C LEU A 615 -17.38 23.45 17.48
N VAL A 616 -17.18 22.45 16.61
CA VAL A 616 -15.83 21.99 16.25
C VAL A 616 -15.07 23.06 15.47
N ARG A 617 -15.74 23.76 14.54
CA ARG A 617 -15.15 24.90 13.82
C ARG A 617 -14.70 25.99 14.80
N GLU A 618 -15.57 26.39 15.72
CA GLU A 618 -15.26 27.41 16.71
C GLU A 618 -14.03 27.02 17.53
N ARG A 619 -14.01 25.78 18.04
CA ARG A 619 -12.88 25.29 18.84
C ARG A 619 -11.58 25.20 18.03
N ALA A 620 -11.64 24.71 16.81
CA ALA A 620 -10.47 24.62 15.93
C ALA A 620 -9.91 26.00 15.58
N MET A 621 -10.77 27.01 15.38
CA MET A 621 -10.36 28.39 15.16
C MET A 621 -9.69 29.02 16.39
N GLN A 622 -10.20 28.74 17.60
CA GLN A 622 -9.57 29.19 18.85
C GLN A 622 -8.17 28.61 19.05
N LEU A 623 -7.94 27.38 18.58
CA LEU A 623 -6.66 26.67 18.66
C LEU A 623 -5.74 26.95 17.46
N ASP A 624 -6.24 27.63 16.43
CA ASP A 624 -5.57 27.82 15.13
C ASP A 624 -5.09 26.51 14.48
N VAL A 625 -5.92 25.46 14.54
CA VAL A 625 -5.63 24.16 13.93
C VAL A 625 -6.61 23.84 12.78
N PRO A 626 -6.19 23.07 11.77
CA PRO A 626 -7.12 22.56 10.75
C PRO A 626 -8.14 21.61 11.37
N TYR A 627 -9.20 21.31 10.62
CA TYR A 627 -10.25 20.41 11.06
C TYR A 627 -10.82 19.58 9.90
N MET A 628 -11.22 18.35 10.22
CA MET A 628 -11.69 17.30 9.31
C MET A 628 -13.00 16.69 9.79
N ALA A 629 -13.88 16.31 8.87
CA ALA A 629 -15.13 15.63 9.18
C ALA A 629 -15.10 14.20 8.67
N ILE A 630 -15.52 13.25 9.53
CA ILE A 630 -15.77 11.87 9.12
C ILE A 630 -17.27 11.74 8.83
N LEU A 631 -17.61 11.48 7.57
CA LEU A 631 -18.97 11.56 7.02
C LEU A 631 -19.59 10.20 6.81
N GLN A 632 -20.90 10.10 7.04
CA GLN A 632 -21.67 8.89 6.76
C GLN A 632 -21.75 8.60 5.26
N SER A 633 -21.25 7.43 4.85
CA SER A 633 -21.56 6.85 3.53
C SER A 633 -22.42 5.59 3.65
N CYS A 634 -22.33 4.87 4.77
CA CYS A 634 -22.92 3.53 4.95
C CYS A 634 -23.90 3.45 6.14
N SER A 635 -24.42 2.26 6.38
CA SER A 635 -25.10 1.89 7.64
C SER A 635 -24.49 0.63 8.26
N TRP A 636 -24.64 0.49 9.58
CA TRP A 636 -24.18 -0.64 10.39
C TRP A 636 -25.20 -1.09 11.45
N ALA A 637 -26.36 -0.44 11.49
CA ALA A 637 -27.42 -0.72 12.46
C ALA A 637 -28.79 -0.35 11.90
N ASN A 638 -29.85 -0.94 12.44
CA ASN A 638 -31.23 -0.69 11.98
C ASN A 638 -31.72 0.75 12.20
N TRP A 639 -31.06 1.54 13.06
CA TRP A 639 -31.35 2.95 13.30
C TRP A 639 -30.49 3.89 12.44
N ARG A 640 -29.71 3.34 11.50
CA ARG A 640 -28.95 4.07 10.48
C ARG A 640 -29.33 3.59 9.10
N ARG A 641 -29.35 4.48 8.12
CA ARG A 641 -29.51 4.10 6.71
C ARG A 641 -28.28 4.50 5.90
N PRO A 642 -27.98 3.81 4.79
CA PRO A 642 -26.96 4.28 3.86
C PRO A 642 -27.32 5.68 3.35
N ALA A 643 -26.30 6.51 3.13
CA ALA A 643 -26.49 7.78 2.45
C ALA A 643 -26.77 7.54 0.96
N ARG A 644 -27.49 8.46 0.33
CA ARG A 644 -27.62 8.56 -1.12
C ARG A 644 -26.45 9.38 -1.70
N PRO A 645 -26.11 9.26 -3.00
CA PRO A 645 -25.07 10.07 -3.62
C PRO A 645 -25.19 11.59 -3.34
N ASN A 646 -26.39 12.17 -3.52
CA ASN A 646 -26.62 13.59 -3.29
C ASN A 646 -26.52 13.99 -1.81
N GLU A 647 -26.79 13.05 -0.90
CA GLU A 647 -26.69 13.25 0.55
C GLU A 647 -25.23 13.27 1.01
N TYR A 648 -24.37 12.41 0.46
CA TYR A 648 -22.93 12.49 0.70
C TYR A 648 -22.34 13.78 0.12
N TYR A 649 -22.79 14.17 -1.08
CA TYR A 649 -22.39 15.43 -1.71
C TYR A 649 -22.81 16.65 -0.89
N TYR A 650 -24.03 16.63 -0.34
CA TYR A 650 -24.54 17.59 0.64
C TYR A 650 -23.64 17.71 1.88
N LEU A 651 -23.30 16.59 2.53
CA LEU A 651 -22.42 16.62 3.71
C LEU A 651 -21.03 17.18 3.38
N SER A 652 -20.47 16.83 2.23
CA SER A 652 -19.18 17.36 1.75
C SER A 652 -19.23 18.89 1.54
N ASN A 653 -20.29 19.40 0.90
CA ASN A 653 -20.44 20.84 0.67
C ASN A 653 -20.71 21.63 1.94
N ILE A 654 -21.45 21.07 2.90
CA ILE A 654 -21.59 21.68 4.23
C ILE A 654 -20.24 21.76 4.92
N ALA A 655 -19.44 20.70 4.89
CA ALA A 655 -18.10 20.72 5.46
C ALA A 655 -17.22 21.82 4.84
N LEU A 656 -17.27 22.00 3.51
CA LEU A 656 -16.59 23.11 2.83
C LEU A 656 -17.08 24.47 3.29
N ALA A 657 -18.39 24.69 3.43
CA ALA A 657 -18.95 25.96 3.90
C ALA A 657 -18.55 26.29 5.35
N TYR A 658 -18.39 25.28 6.20
CA TYR A 658 -17.82 25.46 7.55
C TYR A 658 -16.28 25.57 7.56
N GLY A 659 -15.61 25.43 6.41
CA GLY A 659 -14.17 25.63 6.25
C GLY A 659 -13.31 24.40 6.56
N TYR A 660 -13.90 23.20 6.59
CA TYR A 660 -13.17 21.96 6.85
C TYR A 660 -12.10 21.75 5.77
N LYS A 661 -10.91 21.37 6.21
CA LYS A 661 -9.74 21.11 5.34
C LYS A 661 -9.51 19.62 5.07
N GLY A 662 -10.31 18.76 5.70
CA GLY A 662 -10.28 17.33 5.48
C GLY A 662 -11.66 16.70 5.44
N LEU A 663 -11.77 15.61 4.69
CA LEU A 663 -12.88 14.67 4.73
C LEU A 663 -12.38 13.24 4.90
N SER A 664 -13.16 12.43 5.62
CA SER A 664 -13.02 10.99 5.67
C SER A 664 -14.38 10.32 5.46
N SER A 665 -14.49 9.35 4.57
CA SER A 665 -15.73 8.59 4.39
C SER A 665 -15.81 7.44 5.39
N TYR A 666 -16.86 7.38 6.20
CA TYR A 666 -17.20 6.19 7.00
C TYR A 666 -18.29 5.38 6.28
N VAL A 667 -17.98 4.28 5.62
CA VAL A 667 -16.74 3.49 5.67
C VAL A 667 -16.33 3.09 4.25
N TYR A 668 -15.06 2.76 4.01
CA TYR A 668 -14.67 2.24 2.70
C TYR A 668 -15.21 0.83 2.50
N ALA A 669 -14.85 -0.08 3.41
CA ALA A 669 -15.40 -1.43 3.48
C ALA A 669 -15.19 -2.01 4.88
N TYR A 670 -16.27 -2.46 5.54
CA TYR A 670 -16.17 -3.09 6.86
C TYR A 670 -17.31 -4.10 7.09
N TYR A 671 -17.04 -5.13 7.89
CA TYR A 671 -18.04 -6.17 8.18
C TYR A 671 -19.25 -5.60 8.91
N GLY A 672 -20.44 -6.11 8.60
CA GLY A 672 -21.70 -5.62 9.17
C GLY A 672 -22.10 -4.23 8.69
N HIS A 673 -21.37 -3.65 7.73
CA HIS A 673 -21.71 -2.37 7.12
C HIS A 673 -22.24 -2.59 5.69
N TRP A 674 -23.29 -1.87 5.31
CA TRP A 674 -23.89 -1.94 3.98
C TRP A 674 -24.01 -0.54 3.35
N GLY A 675 -23.93 -0.49 2.02
CA GLY A 675 -23.85 0.77 1.27
C GLY A 675 -22.50 1.48 1.35
N ALA A 676 -21.45 0.80 1.81
CA ALA A 676 -20.07 1.30 1.82
C ALA A 676 -19.51 1.50 0.40
N MET A 677 -18.29 2.04 0.27
CA MET A 677 -17.65 2.26 -1.04
C MET A 677 -17.45 0.95 -1.79
N ARG A 678 -17.07 -0.11 -1.07
CA ARG A 678 -16.93 -1.46 -1.59
C ARG A 678 -17.79 -2.43 -0.79
N ASP A 679 -18.51 -3.27 -1.51
CA ASP A 679 -19.27 -4.36 -0.93
C ASP A 679 -18.32 -5.55 -0.68
N LEU A 680 -18.20 -5.97 0.59
CA LEU A 680 -17.29 -7.05 0.98
C LEU A 680 -17.75 -8.44 0.52
N GLN A 681 -19.04 -8.66 0.31
CA GLN A 681 -19.56 -9.96 -0.15
C GLN A 681 -19.22 -10.21 -1.62
N THR A 682 -19.36 -9.17 -2.43
CA THR A 682 -19.13 -9.24 -3.88
C THR A 682 -17.73 -8.82 -4.28
N ASN A 683 -16.99 -8.17 -3.38
CA ASN A 683 -15.70 -7.51 -3.60
C ASN A 683 -15.74 -6.52 -4.78
N ARG A 684 -16.86 -5.80 -4.94
CA ARG A 684 -17.05 -4.78 -6.00
C ARG A 684 -17.30 -3.42 -5.41
N THR A 685 -16.87 -2.38 -6.12
CA THR A 685 -17.24 -1.00 -5.83
C THR A 685 -18.76 -0.82 -5.98
N THR A 686 -19.33 0.08 -5.19
CA THR A 686 -20.77 0.38 -5.19
C THR A 686 -21.06 1.71 -5.89
N GLY A 687 -22.35 2.04 -6.09
CA GLY A 687 -22.74 3.36 -6.58
C GLY A 687 -22.27 4.53 -5.68
N MET A 688 -21.97 4.26 -4.41
CA MET A 688 -21.40 5.26 -3.50
C MET A 688 -19.93 5.56 -3.83
N TYR A 689 -19.14 4.56 -4.25
CA TYR A 689 -17.77 4.78 -4.74
C TYR A 689 -17.78 5.69 -5.96
N GLU A 690 -18.66 5.44 -6.94
CA GLU A 690 -18.76 6.29 -8.14
C GLU A 690 -19.17 7.73 -7.81
N ALA A 691 -20.09 7.91 -6.86
CA ALA A 691 -20.49 9.24 -6.39
C ALA A 691 -19.31 9.97 -5.72
N THR A 692 -18.62 9.29 -4.80
CA THR A 692 -17.51 9.89 -4.06
C THR A 692 -16.29 10.15 -4.93
N ARG A 693 -16.07 9.39 -6.00
CA ARG A 693 -15.01 9.64 -6.99
C ARG A 693 -15.03 11.09 -7.51
N ARG A 694 -16.22 11.62 -7.78
CA ARG A 694 -16.42 13.02 -8.17
C ARG A 694 -16.29 13.96 -6.97
N THR A 695 -17.05 13.69 -5.89
CA THR A 695 -17.10 14.56 -4.70
C THR A 695 -15.73 14.76 -4.06
N ASN A 696 -14.90 13.74 -3.98
CA ASN A 696 -13.55 13.78 -3.43
C ASN A 696 -12.65 14.78 -4.17
N ARG A 697 -12.70 14.80 -5.51
CA ARG A 697 -11.91 15.72 -6.35
C ARG A 697 -12.40 17.15 -6.26
N GLU A 698 -13.73 17.33 -6.27
CA GLU A 698 -14.35 18.64 -6.09
C GLU A 698 -14.01 19.20 -4.71
N PHE A 699 -14.16 18.40 -3.65
CA PHE A 699 -13.77 18.77 -2.29
C PHE A 699 -12.31 19.18 -2.23
N PHE A 700 -11.40 18.34 -2.73
CA PHE A 700 -9.97 18.64 -2.69
C PHE A 700 -9.66 19.97 -3.39
N SER A 701 -10.26 20.22 -4.55
CA SER A 701 -10.02 21.43 -5.34
C SER A 701 -10.57 22.68 -4.67
N ILE A 702 -11.82 22.63 -4.16
CA ILE A 702 -12.44 23.75 -3.44
C ILE A 702 -11.71 24.03 -2.12
N ALA A 703 -11.41 22.99 -1.34
CA ALA A 703 -10.66 23.12 -0.09
C ALA A 703 -9.24 23.67 -0.33
N SER A 704 -8.63 23.38 -1.48
CA SER A 704 -7.35 23.95 -1.90
C SER A 704 -7.48 25.44 -2.25
N ALA A 705 -8.54 25.84 -2.96
CA ALA A 705 -8.80 27.26 -3.23
C ALA A 705 -9.08 28.07 -1.95
N LEU A 706 -9.65 27.42 -0.94
CA LEU A 706 -9.89 28.01 0.37
C LEU A 706 -8.68 27.88 1.33
N PHE A 707 -7.58 27.21 0.94
CA PHE A 707 -6.59 26.68 1.88
C PHE A 707 -5.99 27.75 2.81
N ASP A 708 -5.58 28.88 2.24
CA ASP A 708 -4.96 30.00 2.96
C ASP A 708 -5.97 31.02 3.54
N LEU A 709 -7.27 30.73 3.44
CA LEU A 709 -8.33 31.61 3.94
C LEU A 709 -8.83 31.14 5.30
N LYS A 710 -9.16 32.11 6.16
CA LYS A 710 -9.86 31.86 7.43
C LYS A 710 -11.36 31.74 7.15
N SER A 711 -12.01 30.80 7.82
CA SER A 711 -13.48 30.79 7.88
C SER A 711 -13.92 31.92 8.80
N ILE A 712 -14.72 32.86 8.30
CA ILE A 712 -15.14 34.07 9.01
C ILE A 712 -16.48 33.83 9.68
N ALA A 713 -17.48 33.46 8.88
CA ALA A 713 -18.83 33.22 9.35
C ALA A 713 -19.49 32.12 8.52
N VAL A 714 -20.57 31.54 9.06
CA VAL A 714 -21.41 30.57 8.35
C VAL A 714 -22.85 30.98 8.62
N TYR A 715 -23.62 31.20 7.55
CA TYR A 715 -24.99 31.71 7.63
C TYR A 715 -25.98 30.78 6.95
N ASN A 716 -27.18 30.68 7.51
CA ASN A 716 -28.33 30.02 6.94
C ASN A 716 -29.29 31.07 6.35
N ALA A 717 -29.84 30.79 5.17
CA ALA A 717 -30.90 31.58 4.55
C ALA A 717 -32.08 30.65 4.24
N GLY A 718 -33.28 30.99 4.75
CA GLY A 718 -34.44 30.08 4.74
C GLY A 718 -34.61 29.43 6.12
N GLU A 719 -34.52 28.11 6.22
CA GLU A 719 -34.63 27.45 7.52
C GLU A 719 -33.35 27.60 8.35
N ILE A 720 -33.52 27.99 9.61
CA ILE A 720 -32.41 28.17 10.56
C ILE A 720 -32.37 26.95 11.49
N PRO A 721 -31.37 26.05 11.33
CA PRO A 721 -31.26 24.83 12.13
C PRO A 721 -30.86 25.14 13.58
N PHE A 722 -30.85 24.12 14.43
CA PHE A 722 -30.34 24.24 15.79
C PHE A 722 -28.88 24.75 15.78
N MET A 723 -28.63 25.83 16.53
CA MET A 723 -27.36 26.60 16.54
C MET A 723 -26.94 27.23 15.19
N GLY A 724 -27.83 27.27 14.20
CA GLY A 724 -27.62 28.01 12.96
C GLY A 724 -27.71 29.52 13.18
N VAL A 725 -26.98 30.28 12.37
CA VAL A 725 -27.01 31.75 12.39
C VAL A 725 -27.67 32.24 11.11
N ALA A 726 -28.67 33.09 11.23
CA ALA A 726 -29.36 33.66 10.07
C ALA A 726 -28.43 34.59 9.26
N LEU A 727 -28.55 34.58 7.93
CA LEU A 727 -27.89 35.54 7.06
C LEU A 727 -28.35 36.97 7.42
N PRO A 728 -27.43 37.88 7.81
CA PRO A 728 -27.80 39.23 8.20
C PRO A 728 -28.15 40.08 6.97
N ASP A 729 -29.03 41.07 7.16
CA ASP A 729 -29.53 41.94 6.07
C ASP A 729 -28.44 42.82 5.42
N ASP A 730 -27.37 43.11 6.15
CA ASP A 730 -26.21 43.91 5.76
C ASP A 730 -24.98 43.04 5.38
N GLY A 731 -25.15 41.73 5.26
CA GLY A 731 -24.11 40.83 4.80
C GLY A 731 -23.61 41.20 3.39
N ILE A 732 -22.29 41.09 3.17
CA ILE A 732 -21.65 41.47 1.89
C ILE A 732 -22.09 40.61 0.70
N PHE A 733 -22.38 39.33 0.92
CA PHE A 733 -23.01 38.45 -0.06
C PHE A 733 -24.48 38.28 0.32
N GLN A 734 -25.39 38.44 -0.64
CA GLN A 734 -26.83 38.34 -0.41
C GLN A 734 -27.47 37.43 -1.46
N LEU A 735 -28.65 36.92 -1.15
CA LEU A 735 -29.45 36.10 -2.06
C LEU A 735 -30.67 36.88 -2.57
N GLU A 736 -30.93 36.77 -3.88
CA GLU A 736 -32.11 37.30 -4.56
C GLU A 736 -32.92 36.15 -5.20
N PRO A 737 -34.23 36.04 -4.92
CA PRO A 737 -34.98 36.83 -3.93
C PRO A 737 -34.52 36.53 -2.50
N LYS A 738 -34.65 37.51 -1.59
CA LYS A 738 -34.39 37.28 -0.16
C LYS A 738 -35.33 36.21 0.37
N LEU A 739 -34.78 35.19 1.04
CA LEU A 739 -35.58 34.18 1.73
C LEU A 739 -35.97 34.68 3.12
N LYS A 740 -37.20 34.40 3.54
CA LYS A 740 -37.62 34.63 4.92
C LYS A 740 -36.92 33.62 5.81
N ASN A 741 -36.20 34.11 6.82
CA ASN A 741 -35.61 33.25 7.84
C ASN A 741 -36.69 32.67 8.75
N VAL A 742 -36.75 31.35 8.85
CA VAL A 742 -37.72 30.61 9.68
C VAL A 742 -36.94 29.65 10.58
N PRO A 743 -37.06 29.73 11.92
CA PRO A 743 -36.46 28.73 12.79
C PRO A 743 -37.00 27.33 12.47
N GLN A 744 -36.13 26.30 12.47
CA GLN A 744 -36.55 24.89 12.32
C GLN A 744 -37.43 24.42 13.51
N GLY A 745 -37.64 25.26 14.52
CA GLY A 745 -38.48 24.96 15.68
C GLY A 745 -37.84 24.02 16.69
N LEU A 746 -36.59 23.62 16.47
CA LEU A 746 -35.84 22.79 17.41
C LEU A 746 -35.46 23.62 18.65
N THR A 747 -35.80 23.11 19.83
CA THR A 747 -35.40 23.72 21.11
C THR A 747 -34.17 23.00 21.67
N PRO A 748 -33.30 23.68 22.44
CA PRO A 748 -32.17 23.01 23.08
C PRO A 748 -32.63 21.82 23.93
N PRO A 749 -32.13 20.60 23.67
CA PRO A 749 -32.48 19.44 24.47
C PRO A 749 -32.03 19.63 25.92
N LYS A 750 -32.90 19.34 26.89
CA LYS A 750 -32.64 19.56 28.33
C LYS A 750 -31.64 18.56 28.94
N SER A 751 -31.39 17.43 28.28
CA SER A 751 -30.36 16.45 28.67
C SER A 751 -30.08 15.48 27.51
N HIS A 752 -28.90 14.84 27.52
CA HIS A 752 -28.51 13.80 26.55
C HIS A 752 -29.39 12.53 26.55
N ARG A 753 -30.23 12.33 27.58
CA ARG A 753 -31.31 11.33 27.56
C ARG A 753 -32.63 12.08 27.59
N ALA A 754 -33.04 12.64 26.45
CA ALA A 754 -34.47 12.78 26.25
C ALA A 754 -35.06 11.37 26.10
N ALA A 755 -36.21 11.13 26.73
CA ALA A 755 -36.99 9.90 26.51
C ALA A 755 -37.24 9.68 25.00
N LYS A 756 -37.72 8.49 24.63
CA LYS A 756 -38.22 8.15 23.29
C LYS A 756 -38.98 9.37 22.71
N GLY A 757 -38.42 10.04 21.68
CA GLY A 757 -38.92 11.34 21.17
C GLY A 757 -37.98 12.55 21.35
N ASP A 758 -36.65 12.35 21.37
CA ASP A 758 -35.66 13.43 21.46
C ASP A 758 -35.81 14.48 20.34
N ALA A 759 -35.68 15.76 20.70
CA ALA A 759 -35.92 16.91 19.81
C ALA A 759 -34.97 16.99 18.62
N LEU A 760 -33.83 16.28 18.64
CA LEU A 760 -32.85 16.29 17.55
C LEU A 760 -32.88 15.04 16.67
N ASN A 761 -33.67 14.02 16.98
CA ASN A 761 -33.71 12.80 16.17
C ASN A 761 -34.90 12.78 15.23
N ASN A 762 -34.69 12.27 14.00
CA ASN A 762 -35.73 12.10 12.98
C ASN A 762 -36.44 13.42 12.64
N VAL A 763 -35.67 14.50 12.50
CA VAL A 763 -36.20 15.81 12.09
C VAL A 763 -36.30 15.88 10.56
N GLU A 764 -37.17 16.74 10.07
CA GLU A 764 -37.26 17.02 8.63
C GLU A 764 -35.95 17.65 8.11
N PRO A 765 -35.54 17.33 6.87
CA PRO A 765 -34.32 17.88 6.28
C PRO A 765 -34.39 19.41 6.18
N VAL A 766 -33.34 20.09 6.63
CA VAL A 766 -33.25 21.56 6.59
C VAL A 766 -33.30 22.05 5.13
N LYS A 767 -34.17 23.02 4.83
CA LYS A 767 -34.31 23.61 3.48
C LYS A 767 -33.79 25.05 3.41
N GLY A 768 -33.30 25.43 2.23
CA GLY A 768 -32.75 26.77 1.96
C GLY A 768 -31.29 26.70 1.53
N TYR A 769 -30.50 27.68 1.98
CA TYR A 769 -29.09 27.80 1.62
C TYR A 769 -28.19 27.97 2.83
N LEU A 770 -26.95 27.50 2.72
CA LEU A 770 -25.86 27.75 3.65
C LEU A 770 -24.78 28.57 2.94
N LEU A 771 -24.29 29.63 3.59
CA LEU A 771 -23.25 30.50 3.06
C LEU A 771 -22.06 30.49 4.02
N GLY A 772 -20.94 29.90 3.59
CA GLY A 772 -19.66 29.98 4.28
C GLY A 772 -18.85 31.16 3.80
N TYR A 773 -18.51 32.11 4.68
CA TYR A 773 -17.74 33.30 4.35
C TYR A 773 -16.26 33.10 4.67
N PHE A 774 -15.39 33.49 3.73
CA PHE A 774 -13.95 33.33 3.89
C PHE A 774 -13.17 34.58 3.47
N GLY A 775 -12.00 34.76 4.07
CA GLY A 775 -11.07 35.82 3.73
C GLY A 775 -9.72 35.67 4.43
N LYS A 776 -8.72 36.42 3.96
CA LYS A 776 -7.41 36.52 4.63
C LYS A 776 -7.51 37.34 5.92
N ASP A 777 -8.28 38.44 5.87
CA ASP A 777 -8.61 39.27 7.03
C ASP A 777 -9.95 38.78 7.62
N PRO A 778 -10.01 38.38 8.90
CA PRO A 778 -11.24 37.94 9.57
C PRO A 778 -12.39 38.95 9.52
N LYS A 779 -12.11 40.23 9.24
CA LYS A 779 -13.12 41.29 9.15
C LYS A 779 -13.59 41.57 7.72
N LYS A 780 -12.96 40.96 6.71
CA LYS A 780 -13.23 41.25 5.29
C LYS A 780 -13.47 39.95 4.51
N PRO A 781 -14.71 39.44 4.48
CA PRO A 781 -15.08 38.36 3.60
C PRO A 781 -14.83 38.75 2.14
N THR A 782 -14.16 37.87 1.41
CA THR A 782 -13.83 38.05 -0.01
C THR A 782 -14.33 36.87 -0.84
N HIS A 783 -14.59 35.73 -0.20
CA HIS A 783 -15.06 34.50 -0.82
C HIS A 783 -16.30 34.00 -0.10
N VAL A 784 -17.17 33.31 -0.83
CA VAL A 784 -18.37 32.67 -0.31
C VAL A 784 -18.58 31.29 -0.93
N MET A 785 -18.80 30.29 -0.08
CA MET A 785 -19.29 28.97 -0.49
C MET A 785 -20.81 28.95 -0.27
N VAL A 786 -21.60 28.87 -1.34
CA VAL A 786 -23.06 28.77 -1.26
C VAL A 786 -23.47 27.32 -1.47
N VAL A 787 -24.26 26.76 -0.57
CA VAL A 787 -24.69 25.35 -0.60
C VAL A 787 -26.21 25.28 -0.62
N ASN A 788 -26.75 24.45 -1.52
CA ASN A 788 -28.15 24.06 -1.53
C ASN A 788 -28.41 23.04 -0.42
N LEU A 789 -29.20 23.41 0.59
CA LEU A 789 -29.51 22.51 1.71
C LEU A 789 -30.56 21.45 1.33
N ASP A 790 -31.25 21.61 0.20
CA ASP A 790 -32.18 20.62 -0.31
C ASP A 790 -31.44 19.54 -1.13
N TYR A 791 -31.12 18.41 -0.49
CA TYR A 791 -30.48 17.27 -1.17
C TYR A 791 -31.41 16.42 -2.04
N ASP A 792 -32.71 16.77 -2.11
CA ASP A 792 -33.69 16.10 -2.97
C ASP A 792 -34.03 16.90 -4.23
N ALA A 793 -33.83 18.22 -4.22
CA ALA A 793 -34.21 19.08 -5.34
C ALA A 793 -33.09 20.04 -5.76
N ARG A 794 -32.95 20.21 -7.08
CA ARG A 794 -32.17 21.29 -7.69
C ARG A 794 -32.82 22.64 -7.33
N LYS A 795 -32.00 23.65 -7.07
CA LYS A 795 -32.47 25.01 -6.77
C LYS A 795 -31.68 26.04 -7.57
N THR A 796 -32.37 27.12 -7.92
CA THR A 796 -31.75 28.31 -8.50
C THR A 796 -31.90 29.50 -7.55
N VAL A 797 -30.86 30.32 -7.47
CA VAL A 797 -30.86 31.58 -6.71
C VAL A 797 -29.84 32.54 -7.30
N THR A 798 -30.08 33.84 -7.20
CA THR A 798 -29.06 34.84 -7.58
C THR A 798 -28.26 35.24 -6.34
N LEU A 799 -26.93 35.11 -6.39
CA LEU A 799 -26.03 35.72 -5.42
C LEU A 799 -25.71 37.15 -5.85
N THR A 800 -25.77 38.10 -4.94
CA THR A 800 -25.36 39.49 -5.17
C THR A 800 -24.23 39.90 -4.24
N ALA A 801 -23.34 40.75 -4.73
CA ALA A 801 -22.14 41.23 -4.04
C ALA A 801 -21.90 42.73 -4.32
N PRO A 802 -21.01 43.42 -3.59
CA PRO A 802 -20.71 44.84 -3.83
C PRO A 802 -19.86 45.10 -5.09
N SER A 803 -19.18 44.08 -5.62
CA SER A 803 -18.31 44.19 -6.80
C SER A 803 -18.47 42.98 -7.71
N ALA A 804 -17.78 42.99 -8.85
CA ALA A 804 -17.81 41.89 -9.80
C ALA A 804 -17.42 40.56 -9.13
N LEU A 805 -18.07 39.47 -9.54
CA LEU A 805 -17.85 38.13 -9.01
C LEU A 805 -17.04 37.26 -9.98
N GLU A 806 -16.28 36.34 -9.40
CA GLU A 806 -15.69 35.20 -10.10
C GLU A 806 -16.20 33.90 -9.46
N ARG A 807 -16.45 32.89 -10.29
CA ARG A 807 -16.87 31.54 -9.90
C ARG A 807 -15.69 30.59 -10.03
N PHE A 808 -15.52 29.71 -9.05
CA PHE A 808 -14.50 28.66 -9.10
C PHE A 808 -15.05 27.41 -9.80
N GLU A 809 -14.30 26.87 -10.75
CA GLU A 809 -14.56 25.60 -11.43
C GLU A 809 -13.66 24.50 -10.84
N PRO A 810 -14.19 23.58 -10.00
CA PRO A 810 -13.37 22.62 -9.28
C PRO A 810 -12.59 21.67 -10.19
N HIS A 811 -13.19 21.23 -11.30
CA HIS A 811 -12.53 20.30 -12.24
C HIS A 811 -11.33 20.89 -12.95
N GLN A 812 -11.29 22.22 -13.10
CA GLN A 812 -10.19 22.94 -13.76
C GLN A 812 -9.29 23.64 -12.75
N SER A 813 -9.68 23.68 -11.48
CA SER A 813 -9.02 24.44 -10.41
C SER A 813 -8.77 25.90 -10.82
N ALA A 814 -9.76 26.52 -11.46
CA ALA A 814 -9.63 27.85 -12.06
C ALA A 814 -10.81 28.76 -11.72
N TRP A 815 -10.56 30.06 -11.68
CA TRP A 815 -11.55 31.10 -11.47
C TRP A 815 -12.01 31.69 -12.81
N TYR A 816 -13.31 31.92 -12.95
CA TYR A 816 -13.92 32.48 -14.15
C TYR A 816 -14.79 33.68 -13.82
N PRO A 817 -14.70 34.79 -14.58
CA PRO A 817 -15.54 35.96 -14.35
C PRO A 817 -17.01 35.63 -14.62
N VAL A 818 -17.89 36.10 -13.73
CA VAL A 818 -19.35 36.01 -13.93
C VAL A 818 -19.88 37.16 -14.81
N GLY A 819 -19.11 38.25 -14.93
CA GLY A 819 -19.44 39.40 -15.79
C GLY A 819 -20.10 40.57 -15.05
N GLY A 820 -20.34 40.46 -13.74
CA GLY A 820 -20.92 41.53 -12.93
C GLY A 820 -20.99 41.15 -11.45
N SER A 821 -21.72 41.96 -10.67
CA SER A 821 -21.90 41.76 -9.22
C SER A 821 -23.05 40.83 -8.83
N LYS A 822 -23.70 40.22 -9.83
CA LYS A 822 -24.76 39.24 -9.67
C LYS A 822 -24.38 37.93 -10.36
N ALA A 823 -24.60 36.81 -9.69
CA ALA A 823 -24.34 35.48 -10.20
C ALA A 823 -25.57 34.58 -10.04
N GLU A 824 -26.12 34.10 -11.14
CA GLU A 824 -27.15 33.05 -11.08
C GLU A 824 -26.49 31.72 -10.72
N LEU A 825 -26.95 31.12 -9.63
CA LEU A 825 -26.45 29.86 -9.10
C LEU A 825 -27.46 28.76 -9.41
N ASP A 826 -27.12 27.86 -10.32
CA ASP A 826 -27.86 26.63 -10.56
C ASP A 826 -27.22 25.49 -9.75
N LEU A 827 -27.79 25.21 -8.58
CA LEU A 827 -27.24 24.27 -7.61
C LEU A 827 -27.98 22.94 -7.68
N PRO A 828 -27.30 21.82 -7.99
CA PRO A 828 -27.92 20.50 -7.94
C PRO A 828 -28.32 20.12 -6.50
N PRO A 829 -29.08 19.03 -6.29
CA PRO A 829 -29.44 18.60 -4.95
C PRO A 829 -28.19 18.39 -4.08
N GLY A 830 -28.10 19.11 -2.96
CA GLY A 830 -26.95 19.06 -2.05
C GLY A 830 -25.66 19.70 -2.59
N GLY A 831 -25.74 20.35 -3.76
CA GLY A 831 -24.58 20.96 -4.41
C GLY A 831 -24.17 22.28 -3.78
N GLY A 832 -22.93 22.67 -4.04
CA GLY A 832 -22.43 23.98 -3.67
C GLY A 832 -21.57 24.62 -4.76
N MET A 833 -21.35 25.92 -4.62
CA MET A 833 -20.56 26.72 -5.53
C MET A 833 -19.72 27.72 -4.75
N LEU A 834 -18.43 27.78 -5.06
CA LEU A 834 -17.49 28.74 -4.49
C LEU A 834 -17.38 29.96 -5.41
N LEU A 835 -17.57 31.14 -4.85
CA LEU A 835 -17.43 32.43 -5.53
C LEU A 835 -16.51 33.36 -4.75
N ARG A 836 -15.95 34.36 -5.44
CA ARG A 836 -15.16 35.44 -4.82
C ARG A 836 -15.43 36.78 -5.46
N LEU A 837 -15.11 37.86 -4.75
CA LEU A 837 -15.00 39.18 -5.34
C LEU A 837 -13.80 39.19 -6.31
N ALA A 838 -14.01 39.66 -7.54
CA ALA A 838 -12.95 39.88 -8.49
C ALA A 838 -11.92 40.86 -7.92
N GLU A 839 -10.64 40.58 -8.14
CA GLU A 839 -9.58 41.49 -7.74
C GLU A 839 -9.77 42.83 -8.46
N SER A 840 -9.73 43.94 -7.72
CA SER A 840 -9.71 45.27 -8.33
C SER A 840 -8.43 45.39 -9.15
N LYS A 841 -8.56 45.53 -10.47
CA LYS A 841 -7.44 45.78 -11.37
C LYS A 841 -6.69 47.06 -11.00
#